data_AF-A0AAE9D0S6-F1
#
_entry.id   AF-A0AAE9D0S6-F1
#
_cell.length_a   1.000
_cell.length_b   1.000
_cell.length_c   1.000
_cell.angle_alpha   90.00
_cell.angle_beta   90.00
_cell.angle_gamma   90.00
#
_symmetry.space_group_name_H-M   'P 1'
#
loop_
_entity.id
_entity.type
_entity.pdbx_description
1 polymer ?
#
loop_
_entity_poly.entity_id
_entity_poly.type
_entity_poly.pdbx_seq_one_letter_code
_entity_poly.pdbx_strand_id
1 'polypeptide(L)'
;MTSSPKISDVSFISDFVSKYQKGMEMTYTIDGKSRESEFNKKMGSVAIILFHKGLNKFLLVRQFRPAVFVGHVSRLPENEGKDFNEIDWNNYDPELGFTMELCAGLIDKEGLTPAEIASEEVAEECGYRVDPEDLLHITTFIVGAHQSGSLQYVYYIEVDESMKISEGGGNVHDGEVITKVFLTPEEALAIARPETHAVVKGPPGVLFAMQWWFFILNPDRKGLIASPPSDYKFIPHNPKPISNVQFTTDFDKKKYGYNPKRMTFTMHGITRSWDLALCPDTATCIMVDMTKRQLILLQKLRPPVFIGKCRAMEENIGKSLDEIDFSSYDANMAYTLEPAVTKVPQHDDPRKFIRIAVKHLGYDLPETDFQLKGKCIPGIGQSGDTQFIYAVDVSKARICEKEEDEDIEEVRIGFNDLASLYTQHRLGAPTTYYAIGFVLDQLLERHTFTAAEKQCLYVQITPKKPPDVGTPKQVRTVTEKSLQTAFTEEENDTNREIMQNFEEKWQMTDLKEKEGTLFSQSDMENIKKMKAETGQATYRKIDYTEGELDNSVLTEPPSPSNPHPFDASDLPPVHSHSLVPFVNHSTLLRFLVDIGVDLAEVENTTSIGRHLLRLQMEDVRQKIELMQNEIGFENEEIGAYLTRNPFFLLQSVNDMQTRLNYLEMKKFTKAERRKIVNEYRYWLNCSVKLIDSRLGWLQQQFKLSAKVTREIIVKEPRIIMFGTGPLERLVKMFTKELNFDMNQMKTLVQKDPRLFMMDSKLISRTYKYVRDVMRVNNETILEHPFILRCSPSVIKSRHDFLNRLGRAQYQLAEKSESKKDASEVYTPEDSAHSDLVSLEHFLYPSDAGFAMLAAKTFPVAYDKFLRNS
;
A
#
# COMPACT_ATOMS: atom_id res chain seq x y z
N MET A 1 19.15 18.22 46.22
CA MET A 1 20.03 17.33 45.45
C MET A 1 19.97 15.95 46.08
N THR A 2 18.95 15.17 45.75
CA THR A 2 18.85 13.76 46.11
C THR A 2 19.70 12.98 45.11
N SER A 3 20.71 12.25 45.58
CA SER A 3 21.53 11.39 44.70
C SER A 3 20.61 10.51 43.86
N SER A 4 20.85 10.44 42.55
CA SER A 4 20.14 9.51 41.66
C SER A 4 20.18 8.10 42.29
N PRO A 5 19.09 7.33 42.19
CA PRO A 5 19.09 5.94 42.65
C PRO A 5 20.31 5.23 42.06
N LYS A 6 20.98 4.38 42.84
CA LYS A 6 21.95 3.42 42.32
C LYS A 6 21.35 2.03 42.39
N ILE A 7 21.62 1.24 41.36
CA ILE A 7 21.34 -0.19 41.37
C ILE A 7 22.59 -0.92 41.89
N SER A 8 22.40 -1.91 42.76
CA SER A 8 23.46 -2.76 43.29
C SER A 8 23.03 -4.23 43.37
N ASP A 9 23.97 -5.13 43.63
CA ASP A 9 23.71 -6.55 43.90
C ASP A 9 22.92 -7.27 42.78
N VAL A 10 23.19 -6.87 41.53
CA VAL A 10 22.50 -7.42 40.37
C VAL A 10 22.95 -8.86 40.11
N SER A 11 22.00 -9.78 40.02
CA SER A 11 22.24 -11.18 39.67
C SER A 11 21.08 -11.74 38.83
N PHE A 12 21.37 -12.80 38.06
CA PHE A 12 20.39 -13.42 37.17
C PHE A 12 20.32 -14.92 37.37
N ILE A 13 19.10 -15.46 37.37
CA ILE A 13 18.85 -16.91 37.29
C ILE A 13 17.97 -17.22 36.08
N SER A 14 18.21 -18.36 35.45
CA SER A 14 17.47 -18.81 34.26
C SER A 14 16.57 -20.03 34.53
N ASP A 15 16.78 -20.74 35.64
CA ASP A 15 15.94 -21.86 36.05
C ASP A 15 15.01 -21.43 37.19
N PHE A 16 13.76 -21.11 36.83
CA PHE A 16 12.71 -20.74 37.78
C PHE A 16 11.33 -20.90 37.16
N VAL A 17 10.29 -20.86 38.01
CA VAL A 17 8.89 -20.81 37.58
C VAL A 17 8.36 -19.39 37.79
N SER A 18 7.90 -18.73 36.73
CA SER A 18 7.32 -17.39 36.81
C SER A 18 5.87 -17.46 37.31
N LYS A 19 5.50 -16.52 38.18
CA LYS A 19 4.11 -16.34 38.66
C LYS A 19 3.21 -15.69 37.61
N TYR A 20 3.80 -14.86 36.74
CA TYR A 20 3.08 -13.95 35.84
C TYR A 20 2.98 -14.46 34.40
N GLN A 21 3.82 -15.42 34.05
CA GLN A 21 3.92 -15.93 32.68
C GLN A 21 4.10 -17.45 32.72
N LYS A 22 3.34 -18.13 31.88
CA LYS A 22 3.49 -19.57 31.69
C LYS A 22 3.65 -19.86 30.20
N GLY A 23 4.88 -20.16 29.79
CA GLY A 23 5.18 -20.66 28.46
C GLY A 23 4.57 -22.04 28.25
N MET A 24 3.90 -22.23 27.13
CA MET A 24 3.24 -23.45 26.69
C MET A 24 3.46 -23.61 25.18
N GLU A 25 3.37 -24.84 24.71
CA GLU A 25 3.21 -25.14 23.29
C GLU A 25 1.73 -25.45 23.05
N MET A 26 1.18 -24.90 21.97
CA MET A 26 -0.20 -25.09 21.56
C MET A 26 -0.22 -25.84 20.23
N THR A 27 -0.98 -26.94 20.18
CA THR A 27 -1.27 -27.65 18.95
C THR A 27 -2.73 -27.39 18.55
N TYR A 28 -2.99 -27.23 17.26
CA TYR A 28 -4.32 -26.89 16.74
C TYR A 28 -4.42 -27.26 15.26
N THR A 29 -5.64 -27.38 14.75
CA THR A 29 -5.94 -27.70 13.36
C THR A 29 -6.53 -26.50 12.63
N ILE A 30 -5.97 -26.17 11.46
CA ILE A 30 -6.50 -25.19 10.51
C ILE A 30 -6.49 -25.82 9.12
N ASP A 31 -7.59 -25.68 8.37
CA ASP A 31 -7.74 -26.25 7.02
C ASP A 31 -7.40 -27.76 6.95
N GLY A 32 -7.74 -28.49 8.02
CA GLY A 32 -7.45 -29.92 8.14
C GLY A 32 -5.98 -30.28 8.39
N LYS A 33 -5.10 -29.29 8.58
CA LYS A 33 -3.67 -29.48 8.88
C LYS A 33 -3.40 -29.18 10.36
N SER A 34 -2.73 -30.12 11.03
CA SER A 34 -2.19 -29.87 12.38
C SER A 34 -1.05 -28.87 12.31
N ARG A 35 -1.05 -27.91 13.23
CA ARG A 35 -0.03 -26.87 13.41
C ARG A 35 0.34 -26.78 14.87
N GLU A 36 1.54 -26.27 15.11
CA GLU A 36 2.10 -26.06 16.45
C GLU A 36 2.56 -24.62 16.56
N SER A 37 2.35 -23.99 17.70
CA SER A 37 2.83 -22.64 17.98
C SER A 37 3.10 -22.42 19.44
N GLU A 38 4.04 -21.52 19.73
CA GLU A 38 4.33 -21.06 21.07
C GLU A 38 3.18 -20.19 21.62
N PHE A 39 2.73 -20.49 22.83
CA PHE A 39 1.73 -19.72 23.56
C PHE A 39 2.20 -19.37 24.98
N ASN A 40 2.28 -18.08 25.29
CA ASN A 40 2.59 -17.60 26.62
C ASN A 40 1.31 -17.12 27.31
N LYS A 41 0.82 -17.89 28.29
CA LYS A 41 -0.35 -17.53 29.08
C LYS A 41 0.02 -16.36 30.00
N LYS A 42 -0.48 -15.16 29.67
CA LYS A 42 -0.39 -13.94 30.47
C LYS A 42 -1.76 -13.52 31.00
N MET A 43 -1.73 -12.65 32.02
CA MET A 43 -2.91 -11.96 32.56
C MET A 43 -3.29 -10.78 31.65
N GLY A 44 -4.58 -10.42 31.67
CA GLY A 44 -5.03 -9.15 31.09
C GLY A 44 -4.55 -7.97 31.93
N SER A 45 -4.77 -6.76 31.46
CA SER A 45 -4.42 -5.55 32.20
C SER A 45 -5.42 -4.42 31.98
N VAL A 46 -5.31 -3.39 32.80
CA VAL A 46 -6.01 -2.12 32.66
C VAL A 46 -5.00 -1.00 32.44
N ALA A 47 -5.43 0.08 31.80
CA ALA A 47 -4.67 1.32 31.71
C ALA A 47 -5.62 2.51 31.75
N ILE A 48 -5.25 3.57 32.44
CA ILE A 48 -6.14 4.70 32.72
C ILE A 48 -5.48 6.00 32.27
N ILE A 49 -6.21 6.75 31.45
CA ILE A 49 -5.90 8.14 31.13
C ILE A 49 -6.52 9.02 32.22
N LEU A 50 -5.67 9.65 33.02
CA LEU A 50 -6.10 10.54 34.11
C LEU A 50 -5.89 12.00 33.71
N PHE A 51 -6.93 12.80 33.83
CA PHE A 51 -6.83 14.25 33.63
C PHE A 51 -7.25 14.99 34.90
N HIS A 52 -6.33 15.75 35.49
CA HIS A 52 -6.60 16.52 36.70
C HIS A 52 -7.18 17.89 36.34
N LYS A 53 -8.49 18.08 36.56
CA LYS A 53 -9.23 19.30 36.19
C LYS A 53 -8.66 20.56 36.85
N GLY A 54 -8.40 20.49 38.17
CA GLY A 54 -7.92 21.64 38.94
C GLY A 54 -6.52 22.13 38.53
N LEU A 55 -5.63 21.21 38.12
CA LEU A 55 -4.28 21.52 37.65
C LEU A 55 -4.23 21.77 36.14
N ASN A 56 -5.29 21.39 35.41
CA ASN A 56 -5.33 21.34 33.95
C ASN A 56 -4.13 20.55 33.39
N LYS A 57 -3.90 19.35 33.90
CA LYS A 57 -2.77 18.49 33.53
C LYS A 57 -3.17 17.03 33.46
N PHE A 58 -2.57 16.29 32.53
CA PHE A 58 -2.60 14.83 32.55
C PHE A 58 -1.75 14.30 33.68
N LEU A 59 -2.20 13.23 34.32
CA LEU A 59 -1.46 12.51 35.33
C LEU A 59 -0.99 11.17 34.75
N LEU A 60 0.31 11.05 34.56
CA LEU A 60 1.01 9.83 34.18
C LEU A 60 1.83 9.32 35.37
N VAL A 61 2.33 8.11 35.25
CA VAL A 61 3.21 7.49 36.24
C VAL A 61 4.61 7.31 35.66
N ARG A 62 5.62 7.41 36.52
CA ARG A 62 7.02 7.14 36.19
C ARG A 62 7.56 6.10 37.14
N GLN A 63 8.15 5.05 36.59
CA GLN A 63 8.66 3.92 37.38
C GLN A 63 9.87 3.28 36.73
N PHE A 64 10.71 2.64 37.55
CA PHE A 64 11.88 1.92 37.05
C PHE A 64 11.46 0.54 36.57
N ARG A 65 11.71 0.23 35.30
CA ARG A 65 11.42 -1.07 34.69
C ARG A 65 12.74 -1.83 34.45
N PRO A 66 13.01 -2.90 35.23
CA PRO A 66 14.26 -3.66 35.12
C PRO A 66 14.50 -4.22 33.72
N ALA A 67 13.45 -4.71 33.03
CA ALA A 67 13.57 -5.19 31.66
C ALA A 67 14.07 -4.11 30.68
N VAL A 68 13.63 -2.86 30.86
CA VAL A 68 14.07 -1.71 30.03
C VAL A 68 15.52 -1.36 30.33
N PHE A 69 15.89 -1.29 31.60
CA PHE A 69 17.28 -1.06 32.01
C PHE A 69 18.21 -2.12 31.43
N VAL A 70 17.88 -3.40 31.63
CA VAL A 70 18.66 -4.53 31.15
C VAL A 70 18.76 -4.50 29.64
N GLY A 71 17.64 -4.32 28.93
CA GLY A 71 17.61 -4.28 27.47
C GLY A 71 18.40 -3.11 26.88
N HIS A 72 18.37 -1.93 27.49
CA HIS A 72 19.15 -0.78 27.01
C HIS A 72 20.64 -0.97 27.27
N VAL A 73 21.03 -1.38 28.48
CA VAL A 73 22.44 -1.57 28.85
C VAL A 73 23.08 -2.72 28.09
N SER A 74 22.39 -3.86 27.94
CA SER A 74 22.93 -5.02 27.20
C SER A 74 23.11 -4.74 25.71
N ARG A 75 22.42 -3.73 25.16
CA ARG A 75 22.54 -3.31 23.76
C ARG A 75 23.54 -2.19 23.55
N LEU A 76 24.28 -1.75 24.58
CA LEU A 76 25.37 -0.80 24.40
C LEU A 76 26.57 -1.48 23.72
N PRO A 77 27.30 -0.80 22.82
CA PRO A 77 28.42 -1.39 22.09
C PRO A 77 29.48 -2.06 22.98
N GLU A 78 29.75 -1.49 24.15
CA GLU A 78 30.72 -2.04 25.12
C GLU A 78 30.26 -3.33 25.81
N ASN A 79 28.98 -3.68 25.72
CA ASN A 79 28.39 -4.89 26.31
C ASN A 79 27.98 -5.93 25.27
N GLU A 80 28.24 -5.67 23.98
CA GLU A 80 27.85 -6.57 22.91
C GLU A 80 28.50 -7.96 23.08
N GLY A 81 27.68 -9.00 23.00
CA GLY A 81 28.12 -10.40 23.10
C GLY A 81 28.53 -10.86 24.51
N LYS A 82 28.53 -9.97 25.51
CA LYS A 82 28.82 -10.33 26.90
C LYS A 82 27.68 -11.11 27.53
N ASP A 83 28.02 -12.09 28.36
CA ASP A 83 27.03 -12.67 29.26
C ASP A 83 26.62 -11.64 30.33
N PHE A 84 25.40 -11.76 30.87
CA PHE A 84 24.91 -10.81 31.88
C PHE A 84 25.76 -10.78 33.14
N ASN A 85 26.47 -11.86 33.45
CA ASN A 85 27.39 -11.92 34.59
C ASN A 85 28.71 -11.17 34.34
N GLU A 86 29.03 -10.82 33.09
CA GLU A 86 30.23 -10.08 32.70
C GLU A 86 30.01 -8.56 32.63
N ILE A 87 28.75 -8.12 32.74
CA ILE A 87 28.35 -6.72 32.72
C ILE A 87 28.37 -6.19 34.16
N ASP A 88 29.13 -5.12 34.41
CA ASP A 88 29.07 -4.41 35.69
C ASP A 88 27.88 -3.43 35.68
N TRP A 89 26.72 -3.94 36.08
CA TRP A 89 25.44 -3.22 36.10
C TRP A 89 25.47 -1.96 36.97
N ASN A 90 26.37 -1.88 37.96
CA ASN A 90 26.46 -0.76 38.91
C ASN A 90 27.04 0.51 38.26
N ASN A 91 27.65 0.38 37.08
CA ASN A 91 28.29 1.49 36.35
C ASN A 91 27.31 2.27 35.46
N TYR A 92 26.07 1.80 35.30
CA TYR A 92 25.09 2.44 34.42
C TYR A 92 24.05 3.23 35.22
N ASP A 93 23.64 4.38 34.66
CA ASP A 93 22.61 5.24 35.27
C ASP A 93 21.23 4.56 35.21
N PRO A 94 20.54 4.34 36.35
CA PRO A 94 19.20 3.78 36.37
C PRO A 94 18.16 4.58 35.58
N GLU A 95 18.42 5.85 35.23
CA GLU A 95 17.59 6.63 34.29
C GLU A 95 17.35 5.91 32.95
N LEU A 96 18.24 5.00 32.54
CA LEU A 96 18.05 4.15 31.36
C LEU A 96 16.86 3.18 31.49
N GLY A 97 16.45 2.83 32.71
CA GLY A 97 15.33 1.95 33.00
C GLY A 97 14.02 2.64 33.36
N PHE A 98 14.04 3.96 33.56
CA PHE A 98 12.82 4.68 33.93
C PHE A 98 11.93 4.96 32.72
N THR A 99 10.66 4.66 32.90
CA THR A 99 9.62 4.80 31.89
C THR A 99 8.56 5.79 32.33
N MET A 100 7.86 6.38 31.37
CA MET A 100 6.67 7.19 31.56
C MET A 100 5.47 6.43 30.99
N GLU A 101 4.47 6.19 31.82
CA GLU A 101 3.40 5.23 31.56
C GLU A 101 2.04 5.82 31.97
N LEU A 102 0.96 5.20 31.51
CA LEU A 102 -0.37 5.42 32.07
C LEU A 102 -0.47 4.69 33.41
N CYS A 103 -1.32 5.15 34.31
CA CYS A 103 -1.69 4.37 35.50
C CYS A 103 -2.27 3.03 35.03
N ALA A 104 -1.75 1.90 35.51
CA ALA A 104 -2.03 0.60 34.91
C ALA A 104 -1.72 -0.57 35.85
N GLY A 105 -2.63 -1.55 35.89
CA GLY A 105 -2.46 -2.78 36.69
C GLY A 105 -2.82 -4.05 35.95
N LEU A 106 -2.47 -5.18 36.52
CA LEU A 106 -2.83 -6.50 36.00
C LEU A 106 -4.24 -6.89 36.46
N ILE A 107 -4.94 -7.65 35.62
CA ILE A 107 -6.20 -8.28 36.00
C ILE A 107 -5.87 -9.61 36.67
N ASP A 108 -5.60 -9.56 37.97
CA ASP A 108 -5.12 -10.69 38.78
C ASP A 108 -5.96 -10.98 40.03
N LYS A 109 -6.95 -10.13 40.33
CA LYS A 109 -7.92 -10.28 41.43
C LYS A 109 -9.19 -11.00 40.94
N GLU A 110 -9.53 -12.12 41.58
CA GLU A 110 -10.74 -12.87 41.25
C GLU A 110 -12.01 -12.11 41.64
N GLY A 111 -13.03 -12.16 40.78
CA GLY A 111 -14.35 -11.59 41.05
C GLY A 111 -14.48 -10.08 40.80
N LEU A 112 -13.38 -9.37 40.51
CA LEU A 112 -13.43 -7.96 40.13
C LEU A 112 -13.52 -7.79 38.62
N THR A 113 -14.31 -6.81 38.21
CA THR A 113 -14.40 -6.33 36.82
C THR A 113 -13.16 -5.51 36.46
N PRO A 114 -12.85 -5.35 35.15
CA PRO A 114 -11.74 -4.50 34.75
C PRO A 114 -11.90 -3.02 35.19
N ALA A 115 -13.12 -2.52 35.34
CA ALA A 115 -13.35 -1.15 35.83
C ALA A 115 -13.07 -1.03 37.34
N GLU A 116 -13.44 -2.03 38.15
CA GLU A 116 -13.12 -2.07 39.58
C GLU A 116 -11.61 -2.15 39.81
N ILE A 117 -10.92 -2.98 39.04
CA ILE A 117 -9.45 -3.07 39.09
C ILE A 117 -8.85 -1.72 38.71
N ALA A 118 -9.28 -1.11 37.59
CA ALA A 118 -8.81 0.21 37.20
C ALA A 118 -9.02 1.29 38.28
N SER A 119 -10.14 1.23 39.00
CA SER A 119 -10.41 2.11 40.14
C SER A 119 -9.44 1.90 41.30
N GLU A 120 -9.13 0.64 41.63
CA GLU A 120 -8.13 0.31 42.67
C GLU A 120 -6.74 0.80 42.28
N GLU A 121 -6.33 0.61 41.02
CA GLU A 121 -5.03 1.07 40.53
C GLU A 121 -4.88 2.60 40.60
N VAL A 122 -5.94 3.36 40.29
CA VAL A 122 -5.92 4.83 40.41
C VAL A 122 -5.74 5.27 41.87
N ALA A 123 -6.37 4.56 42.81
CA ALA A 123 -6.22 4.82 44.24
C ALA A 123 -4.80 4.47 44.73
N GLU A 124 -4.26 3.33 44.28
CA GLU A 124 -2.97 2.81 44.72
C GLU A 124 -1.77 3.58 44.11
N GLU A 125 -1.75 3.75 42.79
CA GLU A 125 -0.62 4.37 42.10
C GLU A 125 -0.68 5.89 42.16
N CYS A 126 -1.88 6.47 42.03
CA CYS A 126 -2.06 7.91 41.85
C CYS A 126 -2.63 8.63 43.08
N GLY A 127 -3.25 7.91 44.01
CA GLY A 127 -3.77 8.44 45.27
C GLY A 127 -5.15 9.08 45.18
N TYR A 128 -5.92 8.81 44.11
CA TYR A 128 -7.26 9.36 43.92
C TYR A 128 -8.32 8.25 44.01
N ARG A 129 -9.39 8.51 44.75
CA ARG A 129 -10.55 7.64 44.77
C ARG A 129 -11.46 8.01 43.62
N VAL A 130 -11.74 7.04 42.77
CA VAL A 130 -12.73 7.11 41.71
C VAL A 130 -13.74 5.99 41.89
N ASP A 131 -14.96 6.15 41.39
CA ASP A 131 -15.93 5.06 41.39
C ASP A 131 -15.87 4.34 40.03
N PRO A 132 -15.99 2.99 39.98
CA PRO A 132 -15.86 2.24 38.74
C PRO A 132 -16.85 2.65 37.64
N GLU A 133 -18.03 3.15 38.03
CA GLU A 133 -19.10 3.59 37.14
C GLU A 133 -18.77 4.89 36.40
N ASP A 134 -17.86 5.71 36.94
CA ASP A 134 -17.42 6.97 36.36
C ASP A 134 -16.29 6.77 35.32
N LEU A 135 -15.67 5.59 35.28
CA LEU A 135 -14.61 5.27 34.34
C LEU A 135 -15.20 5.06 32.93
N LEU A 136 -14.83 5.94 32.00
CA LEU A 136 -15.20 5.78 30.61
C LEU A 136 -14.32 4.70 29.95
N HIS A 137 -14.91 3.57 29.55
CA HIS A 137 -14.20 2.56 28.74
C HIS A 137 -14.02 3.06 27.31
N ILE A 138 -12.78 3.32 26.89
CA ILE A 138 -12.49 3.97 25.60
C ILE A 138 -12.10 2.99 24.50
N THR A 139 -11.35 1.93 24.83
CA THR A 139 -10.95 0.88 23.89
C THR A 139 -10.42 -0.36 24.62
N THR A 140 -10.25 -1.46 23.90
CA THR A 140 -9.55 -2.66 24.37
C THR A 140 -8.50 -3.07 23.34
N PHE A 141 -7.25 -3.15 23.77
CA PHE A 141 -6.14 -3.60 22.93
C PHE A 141 -5.91 -5.09 23.01
N ILE A 142 -5.26 -5.63 21.98
CA ILE A 142 -4.65 -6.96 21.99
C ILE A 142 -3.15 -6.78 22.23
N VAL A 143 -2.66 -7.22 23.38
CA VAL A 143 -1.26 -7.13 23.77
C VAL A 143 -0.57 -8.47 23.54
N GLY A 144 0.61 -8.44 22.91
CA GLY A 144 1.36 -9.66 22.57
C GLY A 144 0.58 -10.59 21.65
N ALA A 145 0.02 -10.08 20.54
CA ALA A 145 -0.79 -10.85 19.59
C ALA A 145 -0.12 -12.12 19.06
N HIS A 146 1.21 -12.11 18.96
CA HIS A 146 2.02 -13.26 18.55
C HIS A 146 2.19 -14.35 19.60
N GLN A 147 1.97 -14.05 20.88
CA GLN A 147 2.38 -14.90 22.01
C GLN A 147 1.26 -15.22 22.97
N SER A 148 0.44 -14.24 23.33
CA SER A 148 -0.54 -14.38 24.41
C SER A 148 -1.96 -14.01 24.01
N GLY A 149 -2.11 -13.01 23.12
CA GLY A 149 -3.43 -12.47 22.79
C GLY A 149 -4.15 -11.79 23.97
N SER A 150 -3.42 -11.40 25.02
CA SER A 150 -4.03 -10.84 26.24
C SER A 150 -4.70 -9.50 25.95
N LEU A 151 -5.77 -9.20 26.69
CA LEU A 151 -6.50 -7.95 26.51
C LEU A 151 -6.04 -6.89 27.50
N GLN A 152 -5.86 -5.67 27.02
CA GLN A 152 -5.67 -4.49 27.87
C GLN A 152 -6.87 -3.55 27.71
N TYR A 153 -7.58 -3.29 28.80
CA TYR A 153 -8.73 -2.40 28.85
C TYR A 153 -8.28 -0.98 29.15
N VAL A 154 -8.66 -0.03 28.32
CA VAL A 154 -8.24 1.37 28.49
C VAL A 154 -9.41 2.21 28.93
N TYR A 155 -9.23 2.94 30.02
CA TYR A 155 -10.23 3.82 30.61
C TYR A 155 -9.77 5.28 30.60
N TYR A 156 -10.72 6.19 30.73
CA TYR A 156 -10.49 7.61 30.93
C TYR A 156 -11.32 8.12 32.10
N ILE A 157 -10.74 9.01 32.91
CA ILE A 157 -11.45 9.72 33.97
C ILE A 157 -10.79 11.06 34.30
N GLU A 158 -11.62 12.01 34.73
CA GLU A 158 -11.19 13.30 35.25
C GLU A 158 -11.16 13.30 36.77
N VAL A 159 -10.04 13.73 37.35
CA VAL A 159 -9.83 13.79 38.80
C VAL A 159 -9.65 15.23 39.29
N ASP A 160 -9.85 15.45 40.57
CA ASP A 160 -9.49 16.69 41.25
C ASP A 160 -9.09 16.44 42.72
N GLU A 161 -8.65 17.49 43.41
CA GLU A 161 -8.13 17.39 44.78
C GLU A 161 -9.19 16.91 45.79
N SER A 162 -10.49 17.01 45.49
CA SER A 162 -11.53 16.48 46.39
C SER A 162 -11.57 14.95 46.40
N MET A 163 -11.05 14.31 45.35
CA MET A 163 -10.95 12.86 45.20
C MET A 163 -9.65 12.30 45.80
N LYS A 164 -8.72 13.15 46.24
CA LYS A 164 -7.41 12.72 46.74
C LYS A 164 -7.54 12.07 48.11
N ILE A 165 -7.06 10.83 48.23
CA ILE A 165 -7.11 10.03 49.46
C ILE A 165 -5.72 9.67 50.02
N SER A 166 -4.69 9.74 49.18
CA SER A 166 -3.30 9.50 49.57
C SER A 166 -2.33 10.17 48.59
N GLU A 167 -1.03 9.97 48.77
CA GLU A 167 -0.04 10.36 47.77
C GLU A 167 0.13 9.32 46.64
N GLY A 168 -0.51 8.16 46.73
CA GLY A 168 -0.25 7.03 45.84
C GLY A 168 1.18 6.50 45.98
N GLY A 169 1.72 5.92 44.91
CA GLY A 169 3.11 5.44 44.84
C GLY A 169 3.30 3.96 44.54
N GLY A 170 2.21 3.19 44.41
CA GLY A 170 2.25 1.75 44.15
C GLY A 170 2.63 0.93 45.38
N ASN A 171 2.64 -0.40 45.24
CA ASN A 171 3.01 -1.29 46.33
C ASN A 171 4.53 -1.48 46.45
N VAL A 172 5.12 -0.86 47.48
CA VAL A 172 6.56 -0.96 47.76
C VAL A 172 7.00 -2.41 48.04
N HIS A 173 6.12 -3.25 48.59
CA HIS A 173 6.41 -4.67 48.86
C HIS A 173 6.47 -5.51 47.59
N ASP A 174 5.72 -5.12 46.55
CA ASP A 174 5.79 -5.73 45.22
C ASP A 174 6.91 -5.11 44.36
N GLY A 175 7.72 -4.22 44.97
CA GLY A 175 8.88 -3.62 44.36
C GLY A 175 8.53 -2.47 43.41
N GLU A 176 7.34 -1.91 43.52
CA GLU A 176 6.90 -0.76 42.76
C GLU A 176 7.30 0.53 43.48
N VAL A 177 7.97 1.43 42.76
CA VAL A 177 8.26 2.79 43.23
C VAL A 177 7.80 3.71 42.14
N ILE A 178 6.57 4.16 42.27
CA ILE A 178 5.89 4.96 41.28
C ILE A 178 5.94 6.42 41.69
N THR A 179 6.32 7.28 40.75
CA THR A 179 6.23 8.73 40.92
C THR A 179 5.24 9.32 39.92
N LYS A 180 4.52 10.35 40.34
CA LYS A 180 3.53 11.04 39.52
C LYS A 180 4.22 12.03 38.58
N VAL A 181 3.86 12.00 37.30
CA VAL A 181 4.31 12.94 36.28
C VAL A 181 3.10 13.68 35.75
N PHE A 182 3.12 15.00 35.89
CA PHE A 182 2.05 15.84 35.37
C PHE A 182 2.47 16.47 34.04
N LEU A 183 1.72 16.18 32.97
CA LEU A 183 1.93 16.80 31.66
C LEU A 183 0.88 17.88 31.43
N THR A 184 1.33 19.04 30.99
CA THR A 184 0.45 20.08 30.46
C THR A 184 -0.23 19.62 29.16
N PRO A 185 -1.38 20.20 28.78
CA PRO A 185 -2.00 19.94 27.49
C PRO A 185 -1.04 20.22 26.32
N GLU A 186 -0.17 21.22 26.42
CA GLU A 186 0.83 21.52 25.41
C GLU A 186 1.87 20.39 25.24
N GLU A 187 2.38 19.84 26.35
CA GLU A 187 3.31 18.70 26.34
C GLU A 187 2.63 17.43 25.80
N ALA A 188 1.40 17.17 26.22
CA ALA A 188 0.60 16.06 25.72
C ALA A 188 0.29 16.19 24.22
N LEU A 189 0.01 17.41 23.74
CA LEU A 189 -0.23 17.69 22.33
C LEU A 189 1.02 17.41 21.49
N ALA A 190 2.20 17.74 22.00
CA ALA A 190 3.47 17.42 21.32
C ALA A 190 3.71 15.90 21.18
N ILE A 191 3.13 15.08 22.07
CA ILE A 191 3.13 13.61 21.94
C ILE A 191 2.09 13.16 20.90
N ALA A 192 0.87 13.71 20.95
CA ALA A 192 -0.21 13.34 20.03
C ALA A 192 0.07 13.76 18.58
N ARG A 193 0.71 14.93 18.40
CA ARG A 193 1.02 15.61 17.14
C ARG A 193 2.47 16.10 17.13
N PRO A 194 3.45 15.18 17.06
CA PRO A 194 4.85 15.57 17.06
C PRO A 194 5.22 16.34 15.78
N GLU A 195 6.09 17.35 15.90
CA GLU A 195 6.62 18.08 14.74
C GLU A 195 7.43 17.16 13.81
N THR A 196 8.24 16.28 14.40
CA THR A 196 9.07 15.30 13.66
C THR A 196 8.56 13.87 13.90
N HIS A 197 8.71 13.38 15.13
CA HIS A 197 8.30 12.06 15.57
C HIS A 197 8.03 12.07 17.08
N ALA A 198 7.09 11.26 17.53
CA ALA A 198 6.80 11.14 18.95
C ALA A 198 7.86 10.26 19.61
N VAL A 199 8.41 10.70 20.73
CA VAL A 199 9.33 9.89 21.54
C VAL A 199 8.73 9.73 22.91
N VAL A 200 8.37 8.50 23.25
CA VAL A 200 7.90 8.15 24.58
C VAL A 200 8.80 7.05 25.12
N LYS A 201 9.46 7.30 26.25
CA LYS A 201 10.14 6.26 27.02
C LYS A 201 9.10 5.41 27.75
N GLY A 202 8.28 4.66 27.02
CA GLY A 202 7.10 4.01 27.57
C GLY A 202 6.27 3.32 26.49
N PRO A 203 5.15 2.70 26.88
CA PRO A 203 4.38 1.84 25.99
C PRO A 203 3.65 2.64 24.90
N PRO A 204 3.38 2.04 23.72
CA PRO A 204 2.63 2.68 22.65
C PRO A 204 1.21 3.10 23.06
N GLY A 205 0.68 2.54 24.16
CA GLY A 205 -0.58 2.99 24.77
C GLY A 205 -0.57 4.47 25.18
N VAL A 206 0.59 5.03 25.55
CA VAL A 206 0.71 6.48 25.85
C VAL A 206 0.52 7.32 24.58
N LEU A 207 1.10 6.88 23.45
CA LEU A 207 0.93 7.57 22.16
C LEU A 207 -0.54 7.59 21.76
N PHE A 208 -1.22 6.44 21.86
CA PHE A 208 -2.65 6.34 21.62
C PHE A 208 -3.44 7.25 22.56
N ALA A 209 -3.15 7.23 23.87
CA ALA A 209 -3.92 7.98 24.86
C ALA A 209 -3.94 9.47 24.56
N MET A 210 -2.76 10.04 24.23
CA MET A 210 -2.67 11.44 23.86
C MET A 210 -3.44 11.72 22.56
N GLN A 211 -3.29 10.89 21.52
CA GLN A 211 -4.07 11.04 20.28
C GLN A 211 -5.58 10.96 20.52
N TRP A 212 -6.04 9.97 21.29
CA TRP A 212 -7.45 9.77 21.60
C TRP A 212 -8.03 11.00 22.29
N TRP A 213 -7.36 11.56 23.29
CA TRP A 213 -7.84 12.75 24.00
C TRP A 213 -8.02 13.95 23.07
N PHE A 214 -7.03 14.24 22.22
CA PHE A 214 -7.11 15.39 21.31
C PHE A 214 -8.05 15.20 20.12
N PHE A 215 -8.20 13.96 19.63
CA PHE A 215 -8.94 13.68 18.38
C PHE A 215 -10.39 13.27 18.64
N ILE A 216 -10.67 12.69 19.81
CA ILE A 216 -12.00 12.18 20.21
C ILE A 216 -12.64 13.08 21.26
N LEU A 217 -11.92 13.40 22.33
CA LEU A 217 -12.46 14.08 23.50
C LEU A 217 -12.46 15.61 23.38
N ASN A 218 -12.64 16.16 22.17
CA ASN A 218 -12.75 17.61 21.98
C ASN A 218 -14.24 18.03 21.95
N PRO A 219 -14.74 18.77 22.95
CA PRO A 219 -16.14 19.19 23.02
C PRO A 219 -16.50 20.42 22.15
N ASP A 220 -15.54 21.19 21.63
CA ASP A 220 -15.83 22.40 20.82
C ASP A 220 -15.97 22.12 19.33
N ARG A 221 -15.21 21.14 18.86
CA ARG A 221 -15.33 20.65 17.50
C ARG A 221 -15.98 19.31 17.66
N LYS A 222 -17.20 19.15 17.14
CA LYS A 222 -17.79 17.84 16.83
C LYS A 222 -16.75 17.04 16.04
N GLY A 223 -15.88 16.31 16.75
CA GLY A 223 -14.73 15.65 16.16
C GLY A 223 -15.25 14.64 15.18
N LEU A 224 -14.57 14.49 14.04
CA LEU A 224 -14.92 13.56 12.95
C LEU A 224 -15.16 12.10 13.43
N ILE A 225 -14.82 11.79 14.69
CA ILE A 225 -14.81 10.44 15.25
C ILE A 225 -15.85 10.25 16.37
N ALA A 226 -16.32 11.31 17.04
CA ALA A 226 -17.43 11.19 18.00
C ALA A 226 -18.77 10.87 17.29
N SER A 227 -18.87 11.21 16.01
CA SER A 227 -19.95 10.79 15.11
C SER A 227 -19.30 10.41 13.78
N PRO A 228 -18.78 9.17 13.66
CA PRO A 228 -18.04 8.77 12.48
C PRO A 228 -18.93 8.92 11.23
N PRO A 229 -18.37 9.34 10.08
CA PRO A 229 -19.13 9.60 8.87
C PRO A 229 -19.60 8.30 8.17
N SER A 230 -19.18 7.13 8.66
CA SER A 230 -19.63 5.83 8.21
C SER A 230 -19.92 4.90 9.39
N ASP A 231 -20.60 3.79 9.13
CA ASP A 231 -20.86 2.70 10.06
C ASP A 231 -19.89 1.50 9.84
N TYR A 232 -18.75 1.74 9.20
CA TYR A 232 -17.78 0.71 8.84
C TYR A 232 -17.37 -0.13 10.05
N LYS A 233 -17.47 -1.45 9.90
CA LYS A 233 -16.97 -2.45 10.85
C LYS A 233 -15.99 -3.37 10.17
N PHE A 234 -14.85 -3.60 10.82
CA PHE A 234 -13.91 -4.59 10.32
C PHE A 234 -14.47 -6.00 10.55
N ILE A 235 -14.58 -6.76 9.47
CA ILE A 235 -14.96 -8.17 9.49
C ILE A 235 -13.86 -8.93 8.76
N PRO A 236 -13.19 -9.90 9.41
CA PRO A 236 -12.13 -10.66 8.77
C PRO A 236 -12.59 -11.31 7.46
N HIS A 237 -11.75 -11.21 6.43
CA HIS A 237 -11.95 -11.89 5.17
C HIS A 237 -11.45 -13.34 5.26
N ASN A 238 -12.23 -14.28 4.72
CA ASN A 238 -11.87 -15.69 4.61
C ASN A 238 -11.41 -16.33 5.95
N PRO A 239 -12.21 -16.25 7.03
CA PRO A 239 -11.83 -16.76 8.34
C PRO A 239 -11.65 -18.28 8.32
N LYS A 240 -10.50 -18.75 8.84
CA LYS A 240 -10.17 -20.17 8.91
C LYS A 240 -10.53 -20.74 10.28
N PRO A 241 -11.44 -21.74 10.37
CA PRO A 241 -11.78 -22.38 11.64
C PRO A 241 -10.58 -23.01 12.33
N ILE A 242 -10.48 -22.78 13.65
CA ILE A 242 -9.47 -23.38 14.51
C ILE A 242 -10.16 -24.47 15.34
N SER A 243 -9.63 -25.70 15.29
CA SER A 243 -10.15 -26.83 16.06
C SER A 243 -9.03 -27.67 16.68
N ASN A 244 -9.39 -28.66 17.50
CA ASN A 244 -8.44 -29.56 18.16
C ASN A 244 -7.33 -28.81 18.93
N VAL A 245 -7.69 -27.72 19.62
CA VAL A 245 -6.74 -26.92 20.39
C VAL A 245 -6.33 -27.72 21.63
N GLN A 246 -5.02 -27.94 21.79
CA GLN A 246 -4.43 -28.59 22.96
C GLN A 246 -3.21 -27.82 23.42
N PHE A 247 -2.89 -27.91 24.71
CA PHE A 247 -1.73 -27.25 25.30
C PHE A 247 -0.83 -28.25 26.02
N THR A 248 0.47 -28.06 25.91
CA THR A 248 1.47 -28.81 26.69
C THR A 248 2.47 -27.86 27.35
N THR A 249 2.91 -28.23 28.55
CA THR A 249 4.04 -27.60 29.24
C THR A 249 5.34 -28.39 29.12
N ASP A 250 5.27 -29.61 28.59
CA ASP A 250 6.40 -30.48 28.30
C ASP A 250 6.83 -30.28 26.85
N PHE A 251 7.64 -29.24 26.64
CA PHE A 251 8.18 -28.87 25.33
C PHE A 251 9.64 -28.43 25.48
N ASP A 252 10.38 -28.41 24.36
CA ASP A 252 11.78 -27.98 24.37
C ASP A 252 11.88 -26.47 24.60
N LYS A 253 12.03 -26.08 25.87
CA LYS A 253 12.18 -24.68 26.29
C LYS A 253 13.36 -23.96 25.62
N LYS A 254 14.36 -24.68 25.09
CA LYS A 254 15.48 -24.06 24.35
C LYS A 254 15.08 -23.58 22.95
N LYS A 255 14.02 -24.15 22.36
CA LYS A 255 13.43 -23.66 21.09
C LYS A 255 12.61 -22.39 21.29
N TYR A 256 12.14 -22.16 22.52
CA TYR A 256 11.31 -21.02 22.86
C TYR A 256 12.12 -19.73 22.73
N GLY A 257 11.68 -18.83 21.85
CA GLY A 257 12.31 -17.52 21.66
C GLY A 257 12.27 -16.62 22.89
N TYR A 258 11.50 -17.03 23.91
CA TYR A 258 11.37 -16.39 25.22
C TYR A 258 12.04 -17.25 26.29
N ASN A 259 13.33 -16.98 26.56
CA ASN A 259 14.03 -17.53 27.71
C ASN A 259 13.88 -16.56 28.89
N PRO A 260 12.90 -16.75 29.79
CA PRO A 260 12.73 -15.84 30.92
C PRO A 260 13.96 -15.93 31.83
N LYS A 261 14.42 -14.78 32.29
CA LYS A 261 15.46 -14.62 33.30
C LYS A 261 14.85 -13.86 34.48
N ARG A 262 15.16 -14.29 35.70
CA ARG A 262 14.84 -13.54 36.90
C ARG A 262 16.05 -12.74 37.32
N MET A 263 15.91 -11.42 37.29
CA MET A 263 16.89 -10.48 37.80
C MET A 263 16.60 -10.23 39.27
N THR A 264 17.60 -10.33 40.13
CA THR A 264 17.55 -9.82 41.51
C THR A 264 18.46 -8.60 41.59
N PHE A 265 17.99 -7.53 42.23
CA PHE A 265 18.74 -6.29 42.35
C PHE A 265 18.32 -5.51 43.60
N THR A 266 19.23 -4.70 44.12
CA THR A 266 18.97 -3.77 45.23
C THR A 266 18.87 -2.34 44.67
N MET A 267 17.78 -1.64 45.04
CA MET A 267 17.61 -0.23 44.73
C MET A 267 16.95 0.45 45.94
N HIS A 268 17.47 1.61 46.34
CA HIS A 268 17.04 2.31 47.56
C HIS A 268 17.13 1.45 48.84
N GLY A 269 18.10 0.54 48.91
CA GLY A 269 18.29 -0.36 50.07
C GLY A 269 17.29 -1.51 50.17
N ILE A 270 16.43 -1.69 49.16
CA ILE A 270 15.45 -2.80 49.08
C ILE A 270 15.86 -3.73 47.95
N THR A 271 16.07 -5.01 48.27
CA THR A 271 16.32 -6.07 47.27
C THR A 271 15.01 -6.57 46.68
N ARG A 272 14.95 -6.66 45.35
CA ARG A 272 13.77 -7.00 44.56
C ARG A 272 14.12 -8.08 43.55
N SER A 273 13.10 -8.81 43.09
CA SER A 273 13.24 -9.75 41.98
C SER A 273 12.25 -9.41 40.87
N TRP A 274 12.69 -9.52 39.62
CA TRP A 274 11.90 -9.20 38.44
C TRP A 274 12.09 -10.23 37.33
N ASP A 275 10.99 -10.69 36.74
CA ASP A 275 11.00 -11.66 35.64
C ASP A 275 10.99 -10.92 34.30
N LEU A 276 12.00 -11.14 33.47
CA LEU A 276 12.14 -10.51 32.15
C LEU A 276 12.44 -11.55 31.06
N ALA A 277 12.03 -11.26 29.83
CA ALA A 277 12.33 -12.03 28.64
C ALA A 277 12.57 -11.04 27.49
N LEU A 278 13.85 -10.73 27.25
CA LEU A 278 14.24 -9.68 26.30
C LEU A 278 13.81 -10.03 24.88
N CYS A 279 13.29 -9.03 24.16
CA CYS A 279 13.01 -9.13 22.74
C CYS A 279 13.99 -8.29 21.91
N PRO A 280 14.17 -8.64 20.62
CA PRO A 280 14.81 -7.75 19.67
C PRO A 280 13.94 -6.50 19.44
N ASP A 281 14.59 -5.41 19.07
CA ASP A 281 13.89 -4.20 18.62
C ASP A 281 13.04 -4.49 17.38
N THR A 282 12.03 -3.65 17.15
CA THR A 282 11.10 -3.82 16.03
C THR A 282 10.95 -2.54 15.23
N ALA A 283 10.73 -2.70 13.93
CA ALA A 283 10.36 -1.61 13.05
C ALA A 283 8.96 -1.87 12.52
N THR A 284 8.11 -0.84 12.54
CA THR A 284 6.70 -0.87 12.15
C THR A 284 6.45 0.17 11.08
N CYS A 285 5.62 -0.10 10.08
CA CYS A 285 5.29 0.84 9.00
C CYS A 285 3.79 1.07 8.91
N ILE A 286 3.41 2.34 8.99
CA ILE A 286 2.10 2.83 8.59
C ILE A 286 2.15 3.07 7.08
N MET A 287 1.48 2.20 6.33
CA MET A 287 1.42 2.31 4.87
C MET A 287 0.15 3.06 4.49
N VAL A 288 0.31 4.14 3.74
CA VAL A 288 -0.80 5.00 3.32
C VAL A 288 -0.77 5.14 1.81
N ASP A 289 -1.92 5.05 1.14
CA ASP A 289 -2.07 5.38 -0.27
C ASP A 289 -2.75 6.76 -0.34
N MET A 290 -1.95 7.82 -0.46
CA MET A 290 -2.49 9.19 -0.44
C MET A 290 -3.33 9.51 -1.67
N THR A 291 -2.98 8.93 -2.83
CA THR A 291 -3.73 9.10 -4.07
C THR A 291 -5.12 8.47 -3.97
N LYS A 292 -5.24 7.27 -3.39
CA LYS A 292 -6.54 6.60 -3.18
C LYS A 292 -7.21 6.97 -1.87
N ARG A 293 -6.54 7.73 -1.01
CA ARG A 293 -7.01 8.08 0.34
C ARG A 293 -7.35 6.84 1.17
N GLN A 294 -6.40 5.92 1.28
CA GLN A 294 -6.56 4.65 2.01
C GLN A 294 -5.42 4.41 3.00
N LEU A 295 -5.76 3.93 4.20
CA LEU A 295 -4.80 3.30 5.11
C LEU A 295 -4.71 1.82 4.75
N ILE A 296 -3.50 1.27 4.72
CA ILE A 296 -3.26 -0.14 4.44
C ILE A 296 -2.82 -0.82 5.73
N LEU A 297 -3.62 -1.77 6.19
CA LEU A 297 -3.32 -2.66 7.32
C LEU A 297 -3.24 -4.10 6.83
N LEU A 298 -2.65 -4.96 7.64
CA LEU A 298 -2.55 -6.39 7.39
C LEU A 298 -3.51 -7.11 8.33
N GLN A 299 -4.46 -7.82 7.75
CA GLN A 299 -5.22 -8.84 8.47
C GLN A 299 -4.31 -10.05 8.68
N LYS A 300 -4.17 -10.51 9.92
CA LYS A 300 -3.35 -11.69 10.24
C LYS A 300 -4.10 -12.66 11.12
N LEU A 301 -3.95 -13.95 10.83
CA LEU A 301 -4.43 -15.02 11.69
C LEU A 301 -3.46 -15.21 12.87
N ARG A 302 -3.96 -15.03 14.08
CA ARG A 302 -3.21 -15.13 15.33
C ARG A 302 -3.87 -16.13 16.29
N PRO A 303 -3.42 -17.40 16.31
CA PRO A 303 -3.98 -18.40 17.22
C PRO A 303 -3.91 -17.97 18.70
N PRO A 304 -2.83 -17.35 19.21
CA PRO A 304 -2.82 -16.81 20.58
C PRO A 304 -3.91 -15.77 20.86
N VAL A 305 -4.30 -14.97 19.87
CA VAL A 305 -5.39 -13.99 19.98
C VAL A 305 -6.75 -14.67 20.10
N PHE A 306 -6.96 -15.75 19.35
CA PHE A 306 -8.16 -16.57 19.49
C PHE A 306 -8.31 -17.06 20.94
N ILE A 307 -7.25 -17.65 21.50
CA ILE A 307 -7.23 -18.14 22.89
C ILE A 307 -7.44 -16.98 23.87
N GLY A 308 -6.70 -15.88 23.72
CA GLY A 308 -6.80 -14.72 24.59
C GLY A 308 -8.19 -14.10 24.62
N LYS A 309 -8.86 -13.97 23.46
CA LYS A 309 -10.23 -13.46 23.39
C LYS A 309 -11.24 -14.44 23.99
N CYS A 310 -11.12 -15.75 23.75
CA CYS A 310 -11.99 -16.76 24.35
C CYS A 310 -11.89 -16.74 25.88
N ARG A 311 -10.67 -16.64 26.43
CA ARG A 311 -10.44 -16.54 27.88
C ARG A 311 -11.07 -15.31 28.52
N ALA A 312 -11.23 -14.23 27.76
CA ALA A 312 -11.79 -12.98 28.24
C ALA A 312 -13.32 -12.90 28.14
N MET A 313 -13.98 -13.97 27.67
CA MET A 313 -15.43 -14.09 27.67
C MET A 313 -15.93 -14.32 29.09
N GLU A 314 -17.06 -13.71 29.46
CA GLU A 314 -17.60 -13.74 30.83
C GLU A 314 -17.79 -15.17 31.36
N GLU A 315 -18.28 -16.06 30.50
CA GLU A 315 -18.49 -17.48 30.79
C GLU A 315 -17.20 -18.28 31.02
N ASN A 316 -16.03 -17.73 30.68
CA ASN A 316 -14.72 -18.37 30.82
C ASN A 316 -13.83 -17.73 31.89
N ILE A 317 -14.29 -16.66 32.54
CA ILE A 317 -13.55 -16.05 33.65
C ILE A 317 -13.34 -17.10 34.75
N GLY A 318 -12.10 -17.24 35.21
CA GLY A 318 -11.71 -18.22 36.24
C GLY A 318 -11.47 -19.65 35.72
N LYS A 319 -11.88 -19.99 34.49
CA LYS A 319 -11.64 -21.32 33.92
C LYS A 319 -10.16 -21.52 33.55
N SER A 320 -9.67 -22.73 33.77
CA SER A 320 -8.43 -23.22 33.19
C SER A 320 -8.58 -23.40 31.67
N LEU A 321 -7.45 -23.52 30.95
CA LEU A 321 -7.49 -23.65 29.48
C LEU A 321 -8.21 -24.92 29.03
N ASP A 322 -8.10 -26.00 29.82
CA ASP A 322 -8.66 -27.32 29.48
C ASP A 322 -10.19 -27.37 29.69
N GLU A 323 -10.76 -26.39 30.41
CA GLU A 323 -12.20 -26.27 30.67
C GLU A 323 -12.93 -25.41 29.61
N ILE A 324 -12.20 -24.78 28.69
CA ILE A 324 -12.77 -23.91 27.65
C ILE A 324 -13.00 -24.72 26.37
N ASP A 325 -14.24 -24.80 25.92
CA ASP A 325 -14.57 -25.36 24.61
C ASP A 325 -14.30 -24.34 23.49
N PHE A 326 -13.06 -24.33 23.01
CA PHE A 326 -12.63 -23.46 21.91
C PHE A 326 -13.37 -23.73 20.58
N SER A 327 -13.95 -24.92 20.39
CA SER A 327 -14.62 -25.26 19.13
C SER A 327 -15.97 -24.55 18.94
N SER A 328 -16.51 -23.98 20.02
CA SER A 328 -17.78 -23.25 20.02
C SER A 328 -17.68 -21.79 19.55
N TYR A 329 -16.46 -21.24 19.46
CA TYR A 329 -16.23 -19.82 19.18
C TYR A 329 -15.99 -19.53 17.69
N ASP A 330 -16.38 -18.33 17.26
CA ASP A 330 -16.21 -17.87 15.88
C ASP A 330 -14.72 -17.68 15.55
N ALA A 331 -14.29 -18.29 14.44
CA ALA A 331 -12.96 -18.17 13.87
C ALA A 331 -12.51 -16.73 13.59
N ASN A 332 -13.45 -15.81 13.36
CA ASN A 332 -13.19 -14.38 13.23
C ASN A 332 -12.42 -13.81 14.42
N MET A 333 -12.57 -14.39 15.62
CA MET A 333 -11.87 -13.95 16.82
C MET A 333 -10.35 -14.12 16.70
N ALA A 334 -9.85 -15.02 15.84
CA ALA A 334 -8.42 -15.25 15.64
C ALA A 334 -7.70 -14.11 14.91
N TYR A 335 -8.42 -13.18 14.29
CA TYR A 335 -7.82 -12.19 13.40
C TYR A 335 -7.53 -10.85 14.08
N THR A 336 -6.44 -10.22 13.61
CA THR A 336 -6.00 -8.88 14.00
C THR A 336 -5.77 -8.01 12.77
N LEU A 337 -5.94 -6.70 12.92
CA LEU A 337 -5.39 -5.70 12.01
C LEU A 337 -4.06 -5.18 12.56
N GLU A 338 -3.02 -5.24 11.74
CA GLU A 338 -1.66 -4.85 12.13
C GLU A 338 -1.00 -4.00 11.04
N PRO A 339 -0.25 -2.95 11.38
CA PRO A 339 0.69 -2.36 10.44
C PRO A 339 1.77 -3.38 10.03
N ALA A 340 2.52 -3.08 8.97
CA ALA A 340 3.67 -3.91 8.60
C ALA A 340 4.70 -3.85 9.74
N VAL A 341 5.20 -5.00 10.21
CA VAL A 341 6.13 -5.06 11.36
C VAL A 341 7.20 -6.10 11.10
N THR A 342 8.43 -5.80 11.51
CA THR A 342 9.57 -6.70 11.40
C THR A 342 10.53 -6.53 12.58
N LYS A 343 11.33 -7.56 12.85
CA LYS A 343 12.40 -7.52 13.85
C LYS A 343 13.60 -6.79 13.26
N VAL A 344 14.30 -6.03 14.10
CA VAL A 344 15.51 -5.30 13.76
C VAL A 344 16.67 -6.02 14.44
N PRO A 345 17.67 -6.51 13.67
CA PRO A 345 18.91 -7.00 14.23
C PRO A 345 19.59 -5.92 15.07
N GLN A 346 20.34 -6.33 16.08
CA GLN A 346 20.99 -5.41 16.99
C GLN A 346 21.96 -4.49 16.23
N HIS A 347 22.00 -3.20 16.60
CA HIS A 347 22.87 -2.16 16.00
C HIS A 347 22.61 -1.81 14.51
N ASP A 348 21.66 -2.48 13.87
CA ASP A 348 21.30 -2.25 12.48
C ASP A 348 20.26 -1.11 12.35
N ASP A 349 20.22 -0.42 11.20
CA ASP A 349 19.24 0.66 10.97
C ASP A 349 17.82 0.07 10.82
N PRO A 350 16.87 0.38 11.73
CA PRO A 350 15.49 -0.10 11.65
C PRO A 350 14.81 0.23 10.31
N ARG A 351 15.18 1.36 9.68
CA ARG A 351 14.62 1.83 8.40
C ARG A 351 14.88 0.84 7.26
N LYS A 352 16.07 0.24 7.23
CA LYS A 352 16.47 -0.74 6.21
C LYS A 352 15.55 -1.97 6.25
N PHE A 353 15.29 -2.48 7.45
CA PHE A 353 14.49 -3.69 7.66
C PHE A 353 13.03 -3.46 7.34
N ILE A 354 12.47 -2.32 7.76
CA ILE A 354 11.07 -2.02 7.45
C ILE A 354 10.84 -1.78 5.95
N ARG A 355 11.81 -1.18 5.24
CA ARG A 355 11.75 -1.09 3.77
C ARG A 355 11.68 -2.47 3.13
N ILE A 356 12.51 -3.40 3.58
CA ILE A 356 12.51 -4.78 3.06
C ILE A 356 11.15 -5.44 3.31
N ALA A 357 10.60 -5.31 4.53
CA ALA A 357 9.28 -5.87 4.84
C ALA A 357 8.16 -5.27 3.98
N VAL A 358 8.15 -3.95 3.76
CA VAL A 358 7.17 -3.29 2.89
C VAL A 358 7.35 -3.69 1.42
N LYS A 359 8.58 -3.94 0.98
CA LYS A 359 8.87 -4.50 -0.34
C LYS A 359 8.33 -5.91 -0.51
N HIS A 360 8.42 -6.76 0.51
CA HIS A 360 7.85 -8.12 0.47
C HIS A 360 6.32 -8.09 0.34
N LEU A 361 5.68 -7.03 0.84
CA LEU A 361 4.24 -6.76 0.65
C LEU A 361 3.91 -6.21 -0.75
N GLY A 362 4.89 -6.03 -1.62
CA GLY A 362 4.74 -5.59 -3.01
C GLY A 362 5.01 -4.12 -3.27
N TYR A 363 5.52 -3.37 -2.30
CA TYR A 363 5.75 -1.92 -2.42
C TYR A 363 7.23 -1.58 -2.33
N ASP A 364 7.89 -1.36 -3.47
CA ASP A 364 9.30 -1.00 -3.50
C ASP A 364 9.48 0.53 -3.58
N LEU A 365 10.06 1.10 -2.51
CA LEU A 365 10.29 2.53 -2.32
C LEU A 365 11.72 2.76 -1.79
N PRO A 366 12.35 3.91 -2.09
CA PRO A 366 13.65 4.26 -1.51
C PRO A 366 13.55 4.47 0.01
N GLU A 367 14.66 4.29 0.72
CA GLU A 367 14.71 4.45 2.19
C GLU A 367 14.29 5.85 2.63
N THR A 368 14.58 6.88 1.82
CA THR A 368 14.25 8.29 2.10
C THR A 368 12.76 8.54 2.31
N ASP A 369 11.90 7.66 1.79
CA ASP A 369 10.45 7.81 1.87
C ASP A 369 9.89 7.29 3.20
N PHE A 370 10.69 6.52 3.95
CA PHE A 370 10.32 5.97 5.25
C PHE A 370 10.64 6.98 6.35
N GLN A 371 9.63 7.75 6.73
CA GLN A 371 9.74 8.78 7.74
C GLN A 371 9.46 8.21 9.13
N LEU A 372 10.37 8.43 10.08
CA LEU A 372 10.14 8.06 11.47
C LEU A 372 9.01 8.94 12.05
N LYS A 373 8.03 8.33 12.70
CA LYS A 373 6.86 8.99 13.31
C LYS A 373 6.67 8.66 14.78
N GLY A 374 7.27 7.58 15.28
CA GLY A 374 7.18 7.21 16.69
C GLY A 374 8.35 6.36 17.15
N LYS A 375 8.72 6.51 18.42
CA LYS A 375 9.61 5.62 19.17
C LYS A 375 9.00 5.34 20.52
N CYS A 376 8.80 4.06 20.85
CA CYS A 376 8.17 3.61 22.08
C CYS A 376 8.73 2.23 22.52
N ILE A 377 8.26 1.73 23.66
CA ILE A 377 8.73 0.49 24.29
C ILE A 377 7.52 -0.43 24.55
N PRO A 378 7.17 -1.36 23.65
CA PRO A 378 5.95 -2.17 23.76
C PRO A 378 5.88 -3.03 25.02
N GLY A 379 6.99 -3.66 25.38
CA GLY A 379 7.07 -4.57 26.53
C GLY A 379 7.82 -3.99 27.71
N ILE A 380 7.43 -2.80 28.20
CA ILE A 380 8.05 -2.12 29.36
C ILE A 380 8.29 -3.05 30.57
N GLY A 381 7.33 -3.90 30.93
CA GLY A 381 7.44 -4.76 32.11
C GLY A 381 8.26 -6.03 31.91
N GLN A 382 8.58 -6.44 30.67
CA GLN A 382 9.08 -7.79 30.41
C GLN A 382 10.22 -7.86 29.39
N SER A 383 10.21 -7.01 28.39
CA SER A 383 10.96 -7.22 27.15
C SER A 383 12.00 -6.12 26.88
N GLY A 384 11.70 -4.88 27.28
CA GLY A 384 12.64 -3.76 27.15
C GLY A 384 13.07 -3.47 25.70
N ASP A 385 12.26 -3.88 24.72
CA ASP A 385 12.48 -3.66 23.30
C ASP A 385 12.05 -2.25 22.87
N THR A 386 12.77 -1.69 21.91
CA THR A 386 12.37 -0.45 21.25
C THR A 386 11.59 -0.77 19.99
N GLN A 387 10.43 -0.13 19.82
CA GLN A 387 9.67 -0.12 18.59
C GLN A 387 9.80 1.23 17.88
N PHE A 388 10.31 1.17 16.65
CA PHE A 388 10.40 2.29 15.72
C PHE A 388 9.22 2.27 14.77
N ILE A 389 8.45 3.35 14.72
CA ILE A 389 7.24 3.46 13.88
C ILE A 389 7.56 4.43 12.75
N TYR A 390 7.55 3.92 11.53
CA TYR A 390 7.70 4.66 10.28
C TYR A 390 6.35 4.86 9.59
N ALA A 391 6.25 5.86 8.73
CA ALA A 391 5.15 6.01 7.80
C ALA A 391 5.69 6.20 6.37
N VAL A 392 4.94 5.67 5.40
CA VAL A 392 5.29 5.77 3.98
C VAL A 392 4.04 5.93 3.11
N ASP A 393 4.13 6.78 2.09
CA ASP A 393 3.10 6.91 1.05
C ASP A 393 3.40 5.94 -0.10
N VAL A 394 2.64 4.84 -0.14
CA VAL A 394 2.82 3.79 -1.14
C VAL A 394 2.24 4.12 -2.51
N SER A 395 1.54 5.25 -2.66
CA SER A 395 0.98 5.65 -3.96
C SER A 395 2.04 5.88 -5.03
N LYS A 396 3.29 6.13 -4.61
CA LYS A 396 4.47 6.32 -5.47
C LYS A 396 5.35 5.06 -5.58
N ALA A 397 4.93 3.97 -4.96
CA ALA A 397 5.73 2.75 -4.92
C ALA A 397 5.82 2.08 -6.29
N ARG A 398 6.98 1.52 -6.61
CA ARG A 398 7.07 0.54 -7.69
C ARG A 398 6.45 -0.75 -7.21
N ILE A 399 5.37 -1.18 -7.85
CA ILE A 399 4.74 -2.46 -7.54
C ILE A 399 5.67 -3.60 -7.94
N CYS A 400 6.00 -4.48 -6.99
CA CYS A 400 6.78 -5.68 -7.21
C CYS A 400 5.99 -6.95 -6.84
N GLU A 401 6.57 -8.11 -7.17
CA GLU A 401 6.00 -9.40 -6.78
C GLU A 401 5.91 -9.47 -5.25
N LYS A 402 4.72 -9.86 -4.76
CA LYS A 402 4.46 -10.05 -3.34
C LYS A 402 4.95 -11.43 -2.94
N GLU A 403 5.61 -11.53 -1.80
CA GLU A 403 5.79 -12.83 -1.16
C GLU A 403 4.42 -13.30 -0.66
N GLU A 404 3.96 -14.46 -1.13
CA GLU A 404 2.67 -15.01 -0.73
C GLU A 404 2.80 -15.61 0.68
N ASP A 405 2.01 -15.09 1.62
CA ASP A 405 1.79 -15.66 2.94
C ASP A 405 0.29 -15.91 3.10
N GLU A 406 -0.11 -17.18 3.16
CA GLU A 406 -1.52 -17.61 3.23
C GLU A 406 -2.27 -17.09 4.48
N ASP A 407 -1.55 -16.59 5.48
CA ASP A 407 -2.09 -16.12 6.75
C ASP A 407 -2.02 -14.58 6.88
N ILE A 408 -1.59 -13.87 5.83
CA ILE A 408 -1.54 -12.40 5.77
C ILE A 408 -2.37 -11.91 4.57
N GLU A 409 -3.35 -11.05 4.85
CA GLU A 409 -4.15 -10.38 3.83
C GLU A 409 -4.07 -8.86 3.95
N GLU A 410 -3.94 -8.17 2.82
CA GLU A 410 -3.92 -6.70 2.79
C GLU A 410 -5.34 -6.14 2.89
N VAL A 411 -5.61 -5.34 3.90
CA VAL A 411 -6.88 -4.64 4.10
C VAL A 411 -6.69 -3.15 3.84
N ARG A 412 -7.44 -2.64 2.87
CA ARG A 412 -7.42 -1.21 2.49
C ARG A 412 -8.65 -0.52 3.06
N ILE A 413 -8.43 0.42 3.95
CA ILE A 413 -9.48 1.13 4.67
C ILE A 413 -9.52 2.56 4.16
N GLY A 414 -10.68 2.99 3.65
CA GLY A 414 -10.86 4.35 3.18
C GLY A 414 -10.69 5.35 4.32
N PHE A 415 -10.15 6.53 4.02
CA PHE A 415 -9.98 7.59 5.02
C PHE A 415 -11.28 8.00 5.73
N ASN A 416 -12.42 7.87 5.05
CA ASN A 416 -13.74 8.14 5.63
C ASN A 416 -14.14 7.10 6.70
N ASP A 417 -13.58 5.90 6.67
CA ASP A 417 -13.93 4.80 7.58
C ASP A 417 -13.01 4.73 8.81
N LEU A 418 -11.93 5.51 8.83
CA LEU A 418 -10.92 5.45 9.90
C LEU A 418 -11.47 5.85 11.26
N ALA A 419 -12.39 6.81 11.28
CA ALA A 419 -13.09 7.23 12.49
C ALA A 419 -13.87 6.05 13.11
N SER A 420 -14.70 5.38 12.30
CA SER A 420 -15.52 4.23 12.69
C SER A 420 -14.66 3.04 13.11
N LEU A 421 -13.50 2.88 12.48
CA LEU A 421 -12.51 1.87 12.85
C LEU A 421 -11.84 2.20 14.19
N TYR A 422 -11.48 3.46 14.44
CA TYR A 422 -10.75 3.88 15.64
C TYR A 422 -11.53 3.62 16.93
N THR A 423 -12.87 3.61 16.87
CA THR A 423 -13.75 3.33 18.01
C THR A 423 -14.00 1.84 18.26
N GLN A 424 -13.54 0.95 17.38
CA GLN A 424 -13.75 -0.49 17.57
C GLN A 424 -12.76 -1.07 18.57
N HIS A 425 -13.21 -2.06 19.34
CA HIS A 425 -12.37 -2.75 20.31
C HIS A 425 -11.72 -3.99 19.69
N ARG A 426 -10.59 -4.42 20.26
CA ARG A 426 -9.95 -5.71 19.96
C ARG A 426 -9.56 -5.88 18.49
N LEU A 427 -9.22 -4.80 17.79
CA LEU A 427 -8.69 -4.83 16.43
C LEU A 427 -7.24 -5.31 16.36
N GLY A 428 -6.41 -4.84 17.28
CA GLY A 428 -4.97 -5.11 17.26
C GLY A 428 -4.25 -4.51 18.46
N ALA A 429 -2.93 -4.39 18.32
CA ALA A 429 -2.07 -3.79 19.34
C ALA A 429 -2.28 -2.27 19.44
N PRO A 430 -1.81 -1.60 20.51
CA PRO A 430 -1.92 -0.14 20.65
C PRO A 430 -1.34 0.61 19.43
N THR A 431 -0.32 0.06 18.78
CA THR A 431 0.25 0.62 17.54
C THR A 431 -0.68 0.58 16.34
N THR A 432 -1.62 -0.37 16.26
CA THR A 432 -2.68 -0.37 15.24
C THR A 432 -3.54 0.87 15.40
N TYR A 433 -3.95 1.18 16.63
CA TYR A 433 -4.74 2.38 16.90
C TYR A 433 -3.91 3.64 16.65
N TYR A 434 -2.65 3.69 17.10
CA TYR A 434 -1.76 4.81 16.79
C TYR A 434 -1.62 5.06 15.28
N ALA A 435 -1.56 4.00 14.47
CA ALA A 435 -1.51 4.12 13.01
C ALA A 435 -2.77 4.76 12.43
N ILE A 436 -3.95 4.37 12.91
CA ILE A 436 -5.23 4.95 12.51
C ILE A 436 -5.30 6.43 12.94
N GLY A 437 -4.94 6.72 14.20
CA GLY A 437 -4.88 8.07 14.75
C GLY A 437 -3.91 8.98 14.01
N PHE A 438 -2.74 8.45 13.61
CA PHE A 438 -1.77 9.19 12.81
C PHE A 438 -2.33 9.61 11.45
N VAL A 439 -3.05 8.74 10.75
CA VAL A 439 -3.67 9.10 9.46
C VAL A 439 -4.83 10.06 9.64
N LEU A 440 -5.66 9.86 10.67
CA LEU A 440 -6.73 10.79 11.02
C LEU A 440 -6.17 12.19 11.29
N ASP A 441 -5.04 12.30 11.98
CA ASP A 441 -4.37 13.57 12.22
C ASP A 441 -3.98 14.30 10.92
N GLN A 442 -3.46 13.57 9.92
CA GLN A 442 -3.14 14.16 8.61
C GLN A 442 -4.38 14.68 7.86
N LEU A 443 -5.58 14.18 8.19
CA LEU A 443 -6.84 14.59 7.57
C LEU A 443 -7.50 15.76 8.28
N LEU A 444 -7.20 15.96 9.56
CA LEU A 444 -7.65 17.12 10.31
C LEU A 444 -6.81 18.32 9.85
N GLU A 445 -7.42 19.25 9.10
CA GLU A 445 -6.73 20.44 8.55
C GLU A 445 -5.88 21.12 9.63
N ARG A 446 -4.58 21.33 9.34
CA ARG A 446 -3.63 22.11 10.16
C ARG A 446 -4.01 23.60 10.13
N HIS A 447 -5.19 23.96 10.60
CA HIS A 447 -5.51 25.36 10.82
C HIS A 447 -4.76 25.86 12.05
N THR A 448 -3.80 26.75 11.79
CA THR A 448 -3.11 27.59 12.77
C THR A 448 -4.10 28.19 13.76
N PHE A 449 -4.00 27.79 15.03
CA PHE A 449 -4.75 28.43 16.11
C PHE A 449 -4.41 29.92 16.15
N THR A 450 -5.41 30.80 15.97
CA THR A 450 -5.25 32.21 16.33
C THR A 450 -5.61 32.40 17.80
N ALA A 451 -4.93 33.34 18.46
CA ALA A 451 -5.05 33.59 19.90
C ALA A 451 -6.47 33.95 20.38
N ALA A 452 -7.40 34.26 19.46
CA ALA A 452 -8.77 34.66 19.76
C ALA A 452 -9.74 33.48 20.00
N GLU A 453 -9.41 32.26 19.56
CA GLU A 453 -10.32 31.10 19.67
C GLU A 453 -10.25 30.37 21.02
N LYS A 454 -9.37 30.82 21.94
CA LYS A 454 -9.18 30.22 23.27
C LYS A 454 -10.32 30.49 24.28
N GLN A 455 -11.38 31.20 23.90
CA GLN A 455 -12.28 31.84 24.88
C GLN A 455 -13.75 31.42 24.89
N CYS A 456 -14.19 30.46 24.06
CA CYS A 456 -15.61 30.04 24.04
C CYS A 456 -15.77 28.52 24.14
N LEU A 457 -15.71 28.01 25.38
CA LEU A 457 -16.08 26.65 25.77
C LEU A 457 -17.18 26.77 26.81
N TYR A 458 -18.43 26.52 26.44
CA TYR A 458 -19.54 26.02 27.30
C TYR A 458 -20.83 26.10 26.47
N VAL A 459 -21.53 24.97 26.28
CA VAL A 459 -23.00 24.77 26.40
C VAL A 459 -23.46 23.47 25.71
N GLN A 460 -24.37 22.78 26.41
CA GLN A 460 -24.98 21.45 26.21
C GLN A 460 -25.94 21.31 24.99
N ILE A 461 -26.27 20.06 24.59
CA ILE A 461 -27.62 19.43 24.43
C ILE A 461 -27.74 18.34 23.31
N THR A 462 -28.54 17.31 23.64
CA THR A 462 -29.00 15.99 23.10
C THR A 462 -29.48 15.80 21.62
N PRO A 463 -29.66 14.52 21.13
CA PRO A 463 -29.76 14.14 19.71
C PRO A 463 -31.19 13.93 19.14
N LYS A 464 -31.34 13.93 17.79
CA LYS A 464 -32.56 13.51 17.05
C LYS A 464 -32.28 12.51 15.90
N LYS A 465 -33.27 11.64 15.65
CA LYS A 465 -33.35 10.44 14.75
C LYS A 465 -33.33 10.71 13.22
N PRO A 466 -33.03 9.70 12.36
CA PRO A 466 -32.96 9.81 10.89
C PRO A 466 -34.25 9.39 10.14
N PRO A 467 -34.40 9.71 8.82
CA PRO A 467 -35.52 9.26 7.99
C PRO A 467 -35.17 8.13 6.98
N ASP A 468 -36.24 7.58 6.40
CA ASP A 468 -36.43 6.23 5.84
C ASP A 468 -36.19 6.06 4.32
N VAL A 469 -36.08 4.81 3.85
CA VAL A 469 -35.65 4.33 2.51
C VAL A 469 -36.83 4.03 1.56
N GLY A 470 -36.67 4.25 0.23
CA GLY A 470 -37.63 3.86 -0.82
C GLY A 470 -37.00 3.14 -2.03
N THR A 471 -37.76 2.21 -2.66
CA THR A 471 -37.36 1.20 -3.67
C THR A 471 -37.57 1.61 -5.17
N PRO A 472 -36.99 0.89 -6.18
CA PRO A 472 -36.85 1.35 -7.58
C PRO A 472 -37.88 0.79 -8.61
N LYS A 473 -38.05 1.46 -9.78
CA LYS A 473 -39.02 1.17 -10.87
C LYS A 473 -38.40 0.69 -12.22
N GLN A 474 -39.17 -0.09 -13.01
CA GLN A 474 -38.85 -0.67 -14.35
C GLN A 474 -38.97 0.32 -15.54
N VAL A 475 -38.26 0.06 -16.66
CA VAL A 475 -38.09 0.93 -17.87
C VAL A 475 -38.79 0.36 -19.14
N ARG A 476 -39.26 1.24 -20.04
CA ARG A 476 -40.13 0.99 -21.22
C ARG A 476 -39.38 1.13 -22.58
N THR A 477 -39.73 0.34 -23.59
CA THR A 477 -39.12 0.30 -24.96
C THR A 477 -39.59 1.45 -25.87
N VAL A 478 -38.74 1.99 -26.77
CA VAL A 478 -39.00 3.18 -27.61
C VAL A 478 -38.80 2.86 -29.10
N THR A 479 -39.71 3.31 -29.97
CA THR A 479 -39.71 3.08 -31.43
C THR A 479 -38.90 4.10 -32.25
N GLU A 480 -38.31 3.67 -33.36
CA GLU A 480 -37.41 4.46 -34.25
C GLU A 480 -38.01 5.78 -34.77
N LYS A 481 -39.30 5.80 -35.11
CA LYS A 481 -40.04 7.02 -35.51
C LYS A 481 -40.12 8.09 -34.42
N SER A 482 -40.04 7.69 -33.14
CA SER A 482 -40.09 8.57 -31.98
C SER A 482 -38.74 9.26 -31.71
N LEU A 483 -37.63 8.68 -32.20
CA LEU A 483 -36.30 9.28 -32.12
C LEU A 483 -36.11 10.35 -33.21
N GLN A 484 -36.60 10.10 -34.43
CA GLN A 484 -36.46 11.03 -35.57
C GLN A 484 -37.17 12.38 -35.37
N THR A 485 -38.29 12.40 -34.63
CA THR A 485 -39.07 13.62 -34.38
C THR A 485 -38.60 14.41 -33.14
N ALA A 486 -37.54 13.95 -32.46
CA ALA A 486 -37.06 14.51 -31.19
C ALA A 486 -35.71 15.26 -31.30
N PHE A 487 -35.24 15.54 -32.52
CA PHE A 487 -33.99 16.26 -32.79
C PHE A 487 -34.25 17.70 -33.22
N THR A 488 -33.44 18.61 -32.70
CA THR A 488 -33.39 20.04 -33.07
C THR A 488 -32.76 20.23 -34.46
N GLU A 489 -32.98 21.38 -35.10
CA GLU A 489 -32.38 21.67 -36.42
C GLU A 489 -30.85 21.63 -36.41
N GLU A 490 -30.19 22.12 -35.35
CA GLU A 490 -28.74 22.03 -35.16
C GLU A 490 -28.23 20.58 -35.04
N GLU A 491 -28.98 19.70 -34.36
CA GLU A 491 -28.63 18.27 -34.24
C GLU A 491 -28.77 17.55 -35.59
N ASN A 492 -29.72 17.96 -36.44
CA ASN A 492 -29.87 17.42 -37.79
C ASN A 492 -28.74 17.88 -38.73
N ASP A 493 -28.26 19.12 -38.59
CA ASP A 493 -27.11 19.63 -39.34
C ASP A 493 -25.80 18.94 -38.95
N THR A 494 -25.59 18.75 -37.64
CA THR A 494 -24.44 18.00 -37.11
C THR A 494 -24.47 16.54 -37.59
N ASN A 495 -25.65 15.91 -37.64
CA ASN A 495 -25.79 14.55 -38.18
C ASN A 495 -25.46 14.47 -39.68
N ARG A 496 -25.86 15.48 -40.48
CA ARG A 496 -25.51 15.55 -41.90
C ARG A 496 -24.00 15.67 -42.11
N GLU A 497 -23.34 16.52 -41.33
CA GLU A 497 -21.89 16.70 -41.40
C GLU A 497 -21.11 15.44 -40.99
N ILE A 498 -21.56 14.74 -39.94
CA ILE A 498 -20.95 13.46 -39.51
C ILE A 498 -21.15 12.37 -40.57
N MET A 499 -22.34 12.30 -41.19
CA MET A 499 -22.61 11.32 -42.25
C MET A 499 -21.77 11.57 -43.50
N GLN A 500 -21.62 12.82 -43.92
CA GLN A 500 -20.78 13.17 -45.08
C GLN A 500 -19.30 12.82 -44.82
N ASN A 501 -18.78 13.16 -43.64
CA ASN A 501 -17.41 12.80 -43.23
C ASN A 501 -17.21 11.29 -43.08
N PHE A 502 -18.25 10.55 -42.70
CA PHE A 502 -18.21 9.09 -42.57
C PHE A 502 -18.22 8.40 -43.95
N GLU A 503 -19.08 8.83 -44.88
CA GLU A 503 -19.13 8.31 -46.25
C GLU A 503 -17.82 8.57 -47.00
N GLU A 504 -17.22 9.75 -46.85
CA GLU A 504 -15.92 10.09 -47.44
C GLU A 504 -14.78 9.20 -46.88
N LYS A 505 -14.78 8.92 -45.57
CA LYS A 505 -13.79 8.02 -44.95
C LYS A 505 -14.04 6.55 -45.29
N TRP A 506 -15.30 6.13 -45.40
CA TRP A 506 -15.67 4.74 -45.71
C TRP A 506 -15.33 4.38 -47.17
N GLN A 507 -15.60 5.26 -48.12
CA GLN A 507 -15.17 5.07 -49.53
C GLN A 507 -13.64 5.06 -49.68
N MET A 508 -12.91 5.81 -48.85
CA MET A 508 -11.44 5.78 -48.79
C MET A 508 -10.87 4.46 -48.24
N THR A 509 -11.62 3.71 -47.43
CA THR A 509 -11.20 2.39 -46.93
C THR A 509 -11.41 1.26 -47.93
N ASP A 510 -12.44 1.33 -48.79
CA ASP A 510 -12.68 0.34 -49.86
C ASP A 510 -11.71 0.49 -51.05
N LEU A 511 -11.06 1.66 -51.20
CA LEU A 511 -10.05 1.91 -52.24
C LEU A 511 -8.60 1.60 -51.78
N LYS A 512 -8.39 1.18 -50.53
CA LYS A 512 -7.06 1.01 -49.92
C LYS A 512 -6.53 -0.43 -49.84
N GLU A 513 -7.01 -1.32 -50.71
CA GLU A 513 -6.35 -2.62 -50.91
C GLU A 513 -5.29 -2.63 -52.03
N LYS A 514 -5.00 -1.48 -52.68
CA LYS A 514 -3.83 -1.35 -53.56
C LYS A 514 -3.10 -0.02 -53.35
N GLU A 515 -1.80 -0.17 -53.18
CA GLU A 515 -0.74 0.85 -53.15
C GLU A 515 -0.55 1.61 -51.82
N GLY A 516 0.56 1.27 -51.15
CA GLY A 516 1.12 2.06 -50.08
C GLY A 516 1.61 3.40 -50.60
N THR A 517 1.34 4.46 -49.86
CA THR A 517 1.78 5.81 -50.19
C THR A 517 2.68 6.33 -49.08
N LEU A 518 3.90 6.71 -49.48
CA LEU A 518 4.85 7.50 -48.71
C LEU A 518 4.24 8.86 -48.34
N PHE A 519 4.62 9.38 -47.17
CA PHE A 519 4.42 10.79 -46.81
C PHE A 519 5.19 11.70 -47.76
N SER A 520 4.59 12.84 -48.15
CA SER A 520 5.23 13.81 -49.04
C SER A 520 6.27 14.66 -48.29
N GLN A 521 7.33 15.07 -48.99
CA GLN A 521 8.36 15.97 -48.47
C GLN A 521 7.80 17.33 -47.99
N SER A 522 6.64 17.75 -48.50
CA SER A 522 6.02 19.04 -48.12
C SER A 522 5.35 19.03 -46.74
N ASP A 523 4.94 17.86 -46.25
CA ASP A 523 4.32 17.72 -44.94
C ASP A 523 5.36 17.75 -43.81
N MET A 524 6.57 17.25 -44.10
CA MET A 524 7.71 17.30 -43.17
C MET A 524 8.32 18.70 -43.04
N GLU A 525 8.24 19.54 -44.07
CA GLU A 525 8.72 20.93 -44.00
C GLU A 525 7.78 21.83 -43.19
N ASN A 526 6.46 21.62 -43.26
CA ASN A 526 5.48 22.41 -42.51
C ASN A 526 5.50 22.11 -41.00
N ILE A 527 5.78 20.86 -40.60
CA ILE A 527 5.95 20.47 -39.19
C ILE A 527 7.24 21.06 -38.58
N LYS A 528 8.31 21.17 -39.37
CA LYS A 528 9.54 21.87 -38.96
C LYS A 528 9.33 23.39 -38.82
N LYS A 529 8.47 23.98 -39.65
CA LYS A 529 8.17 25.41 -39.65
C LYS A 529 7.38 25.85 -38.41
N MET A 530 6.39 25.06 -37.98
CA MET A 530 5.56 25.39 -36.81
C MET A 530 6.27 25.27 -35.45
N LYS A 531 7.35 24.49 -35.35
CA LYS A 531 8.15 24.38 -34.10
C LYS A 531 9.14 25.54 -33.93
N ALA A 532 9.46 26.26 -35.01
CA ALA A 532 10.35 27.42 -35.00
C ALA A 532 9.62 28.74 -34.67
N GLU A 533 8.29 28.81 -34.81
CA GLU A 533 7.56 30.08 -34.81
C GLU A 533 6.94 30.50 -33.47
N THR A 534 7.04 29.69 -32.39
CA THR A 534 6.54 30.10 -31.04
C THR A 534 7.50 29.86 -29.86
N GLY A 535 8.70 29.32 -30.09
CA GLY A 535 9.69 29.09 -29.04
C GLY A 535 10.69 30.24 -28.88
N GLN A 536 10.34 31.30 -28.14
CA GLN A 536 11.35 32.27 -27.66
C GLN A 536 11.57 32.15 -26.15
N ALA A 537 12.84 31.95 -25.78
CA ALA A 537 13.43 32.62 -24.62
C ALA A 537 14.35 33.73 -25.17
N THR A 538 14.03 34.98 -24.86
CA THR A 538 14.85 36.15 -25.19
C THR A 538 16.03 36.26 -24.24
N TYR A 539 17.26 36.22 -24.74
CA TYR A 539 18.45 36.64 -23.98
C TYR A 539 18.68 38.14 -24.17
N ARG A 540 18.77 38.90 -23.06
CA ARG A 540 19.32 40.26 -23.09
C ARG A 540 20.82 40.18 -23.36
N LYS A 541 21.29 40.97 -24.31
CA LYS A 541 22.71 41.29 -24.49
C LYS A 541 23.05 42.42 -23.50
N ILE A 542 24.00 42.17 -22.59
CA ILE A 542 24.61 43.23 -21.77
C ILE A 542 25.93 43.57 -22.43
N ASP A 543 26.03 44.79 -22.96
CA ASP A 543 27.31 45.36 -23.37
C ASP A 543 28.00 45.91 -22.11
N TYR A 544 29.27 45.55 -21.91
CA TYR A 544 30.15 46.27 -20.98
C TYR A 544 30.94 47.30 -21.77
N THR A 545 30.69 48.57 -21.48
CA THR A 545 31.51 49.68 -21.94
C THR A 545 32.05 50.39 -20.71
N GLU A 546 33.38 50.52 -20.67
CA GLU A 546 34.15 51.50 -19.91
C GLU A 546 34.67 51.09 -18.50
N GLY A 547 35.91 50.59 -18.46
CA GLY A 547 36.90 51.08 -17.49
C GLY A 547 36.96 50.45 -16.08
N GLU A 548 36.30 49.33 -15.82
CA GLU A 548 36.18 48.78 -14.45
C GLU A 548 37.46 48.17 -13.85
N LEU A 549 38.56 48.07 -14.62
CA LEU A 549 39.87 47.65 -14.09
C LEU A 549 40.68 48.82 -13.49
N ASP A 550 40.43 50.05 -13.94
CA ASP A 550 41.26 51.21 -13.59
C ASP A 550 40.87 51.80 -12.22
N ASN A 551 39.66 51.50 -11.73
CA ASN A 551 39.10 52.04 -10.49
C ASN A 551 39.14 51.06 -9.29
N SER A 552 39.72 49.87 -9.47
CA SER A 552 39.77 48.84 -8.43
C SER A 552 41.10 48.86 -7.66
N VAL A 553 41.03 49.09 -6.34
CA VAL A 553 42.18 49.03 -5.42
C VAL A 553 42.16 47.67 -4.71
N LEU A 554 43.00 46.74 -5.20
CA LEU A 554 42.97 45.33 -4.81
C LEU A 554 43.39 45.02 -3.37
N THR A 555 43.93 46.01 -2.65
CA THR A 555 44.32 45.87 -1.23
C THR A 555 43.18 46.13 -0.25
N GLU A 556 42.01 46.58 -0.73
CA GLU A 556 40.83 46.86 0.08
C GLU A 556 39.67 45.89 -0.24
N PRO A 557 38.79 45.60 0.74
CA PRO A 557 37.64 44.71 0.53
C PRO A 557 36.61 45.31 -0.44
N PRO A 558 35.83 44.46 -1.14
CA PRO A 558 34.90 44.93 -2.17
C PRO A 558 33.78 45.78 -1.58
N SER A 559 33.48 46.89 -2.25
CA SER A 559 32.39 47.82 -1.89
C SER A 559 31.84 48.51 -3.15
N PRO A 560 30.70 49.23 -3.09
CA PRO A 560 30.22 50.03 -4.22
C PRO A 560 31.23 51.08 -4.70
N SER A 561 32.17 51.47 -3.83
CA SER A 561 33.30 52.36 -4.10
C SER A 561 34.60 51.64 -4.50
N ASN A 562 34.64 50.29 -4.51
CA ASN A 562 35.81 49.48 -4.89
C ASN A 562 35.39 48.09 -5.45
N PRO A 563 35.07 47.97 -6.76
CA PRO A 563 34.59 46.72 -7.38
C PRO A 563 35.74 45.74 -7.71
N HIS A 564 35.55 44.43 -7.49
CA HIS A 564 36.54 43.37 -7.77
C HIS A 564 36.04 42.36 -8.83
N PRO A 565 36.91 41.77 -9.68
CA PRO A 565 36.49 40.92 -10.79
C PRO A 565 36.52 39.42 -10.44
N PHE A 566 35.38 38.81 -10.11
CA PHE A 566 35.23 37.35 -10.11
C PHE A 566 33.84 36.98 -10.65
N ASP A 567 33.80 36.22 -11.76
CA ASP A 567 32.57 35.73 -12.41
C ASP A 567 32.47 34.20 -12.28
N ALA A 568 31.36 33.74 -11.70
CA ALA A 568 31.08 32.32 -11.43
C ALA A 568 30.21 31.66 -12.52
N SER A 569 29.95 32.33 -13.64
CA SER A 569 29.01 31.93 -14.68
C SER A 569 29.43 30.72 -15.54
N ASP A 570 30.72 30.40 -15.62
CA ASP A 570 31.23 29.25 -16.40
C ASP A 570 31.18 27.90 -15.65
N LEU A 571 30.84 27.93 -14.36
CA LEU A 571 30.78 26.72 -13.55
C LEU A 571 29.41 26.03 -13.70
N PRO A 572 29.37 24.69 -13.78
CA PRO A 572 28.11 23.97 -13.81
C PRO A 572 27.29 24.27 -12.53
N PRO A 573 25.96 24.31 -12.61
CA PRO A 573 25.11 24.60 -11.45
C PRO A 573 25.41 23.65 -10.28
N VAL A 574 25.74 24.20 -9.11
CA VAL A 574 26.08 23.39 -7.92
C VAL A 574 24.85 22.61 -7.41
N HIS A 575 23.66 23.19 -7.60
CA HIS A 575 22.38 22.61 -7.22
C HIS A 575 21.34 22.92 -8.30
N SER A 576 20.69 21.87 -8.83
CA SER A 576 19.53 22.01 -9.71
C SER A 576 18.63 20.79 -9.57
N HIS A 577 17.31 21.04 -9.56
CA HIS A 577 16.28 20.01 -9.58
C HIS A 577 15.94 19.53 -10.99
N SER A 578 16.60 20.09 -12.01
CA SER A 578 16.46 19.68 -13.41
C SER A 578 17.81 19.37 -14.07
N LEU A 579 17.80 18.50 -15.07
CA LEU A 579 18.92 18.28 -16.01
C LEU A 579 19.13 19.44 -16.97
N VAL A 580 18.10 20.24 -17.24
CA VAL A 580 18.13 21.32 -18.25
C VAL A 580 19.28 22.31 -18.01
N PRO A 581 19.53 22.81 -16.78
CA PRO A 581 20.66 23.70 -16.50
C PRO A 581 22.03 23.05 -16.73
N PHE A 582 22.15 21.72 -16.66
CA PHE A 582 23.41 21.01 -16.89
C PHE A 582 23.72 20.76 -18.37
N VAL A 583 22.73 20.86 -19.28
CA VAL A 583 22.90 20.61 -20.72
C VAL A 583 23.95 21.54 -21.33
N ASN A 584 23.99 22.79 -20.88
CA ASN A 584 24.95 23.78 -21.37
C ASN A 584 26.39 23.48 -20.94
N HIS A 585 26.59 22.66 -19.91
CA HIS A 585 27.91 22.34 -19.34
C HIS A 585 28.33 20.88 -19.56
N SER A 586 27.44 20.01 -20.06
CA SER A 586 27.72 18.61 -20.35
C SER A 586 27.65 18.31 -21.84
N THR A 587 28.79 17.95 -22.42
CA THR A 587 28.89 17.52 -23.83
C THR A 587 28.01 16.30 -24.12
N LEU A 588 27.88 15.39 -23.16
CA LEU A 588 27.03 14.22 -23.27
C LEU A 588 25.55 14.57 -23.32
N LEU A 589 25.08 15.41 -22.39
CA LEU A 589 23.66 15.80 -22.37
C LEU A 589 23.27 16.59 -23.61
N ARG A 590 24.17 17.46 -24.09
CA ARG A 590 23.98 18.16 -25.37
C ARG A 590 23.83 17.18 -26.52
N PHE A 591 24.74 16.19 -26.62
CA PHE A 591 24.63 15.14 -27.62
C PHE A 591 23.31 14.36 -27.55
N LEU A 592 22.84 14.01 -26.34
CA LEU A 592 21.55 13.33 -26.18
C LEU A 592 20.38 14.20 -26.68
N VAL A 593 20.40 15.51 -26.41
CA VAL A 593 19.41 16.45 -26.93
C VAL A 593 19.50 16.56 -28.46
N ASP A 594 20.72 16.62 -29.02
CA ASP A 594 20.95 16.74 -30.46
C ASP A 594 20.42 15.52 -31.24
N ILE A 595 20.49 14.31 -30.68
CA ILE A 595 19.91 13.10 -31.28
C ILE A 595 18.40 12.94 -30.98
N GLY A 596 17.78 13.93 -30.35
CA GLY A 596 16.33 14.00 -30.12
C GLY A 596 15.83 13.33 -28.84
N VAL A 597 16.67 13.16 -27.81
CA VAL A 597 16.22 12.69 -26.49
C VAL A 597 15.56 13.84 -25.73
N ASP A 598 14.32 13.65 -25.29
CA ASP A 598 13.63 14.59 -24.42
C ASP A 598 14.05 14.37 -22.97
N LEU A 599 15.07 15.13 -22.54
CA LEU A 599 15.59 15.05 -21.16
C LEU A 599 14.55 15.47 -20.11
N ALA A 600 13.57 16.31 -20.46
CA ALA A 600 12.53 16.73 -19.53
C ALA A 600 11.51 15.61 -19.29
N GLU A 601 11.08 14.91 -20.36
CA GLU A 601 10.25 13.71 -20.23
C GLU A 601 10.98 12.61 -19.46
N VAL A 602 12.27 12.40 -19.73
CA VAL A 602 13.11 11.43 -19.01
C VAL A 602 13.19 11.75 -17.52
N GLU A 603 13.36 13.01 -17.15
CA GLU A 603 13.44 13.46 -15.76
C GLU A 603 12.09 13.37 -15.02
N ASN A 604 10.99 13.69 -15.70
CA ASN A 604 9.65 13.58 -15.13
C ASN A 604 9.19 12.14 -14.96
N THR A 605 9.60 11.25 -15.87
CA THR A 605 9.15 9.85 -15.89
C THR A 605 10.09 8.92 -15.09
N THR A 606 11.36 9.32 -14.90
CA THR A 606 12.38 8.46 -14.30
C THR A 606 13.37 9.23 -13.42
N SER A 607 13.94 8.56 -12.42
CA SER A 607 14.99 9.15 -11.56
C SER A 607 16.42 8.95 -12.11
N ILE A 608 16.57 8.72 -13.42
CA ILE A 608 17.85 8.32 -14.03
C ILE A 608 18.82 9.49 -14.26
N GLY A 609 18.36 10.75 -14.16
CA GLY A 609 19.16 11.92 -14.55
C GLY A 609 20.56 11.99 -13.93
N ARG A 610 20.70 11.63 -12.64
CA ARG A 610 22.01 11.56 -11.96
C ARG A 610 22.95 10.49 -12.53
N HIS A 611 22.40 9.43 -13.11
CA HIS A 611 23.19 8.38 -13.76
C HIS A 611 23.62 8.80 -15.15
N LEU A 612 22.75 9.49 -15.90
CA LEU A 612 23.08 10.03 -17.23
C LEU A 612 24.27 11.00 -17.16
N LEU A 613 24.33 11.86 -16.14
CA LEU A 613 25.45 12.77 -15.91
C LEU A 613 26.81 12.07 -15.68
N ARG A 614 26.80 10.80 -15.26
CA ARG A 614 28.02 10.03 -14.94
C ARG A 614 28.48 9.14 -16.10
N LEU A 615 27.68 9.01 -17.14
CA LEU A 615 28.01 8.21 -18.31
C LEU A 615 29.17 8.84 -19.08
N GLN A 616 29.92 7.98 -19.76
CA GLN A 616 31.01 8.39 -20.63
C GLN A 616 30.52 8.44 -22.08
N MET A 617 30.94 9.48 -22.81
CA MET A 617 30.51 9.70 -24.20
C MET A 617 30.82 8.50 -25.11
N GLU A 618 31.99 7.90 -24.95
CA GLU A 618 32.44 6.77 -25.77
C GLU A 618 31.54 5.54 -25.57
N ASP A 619 31.18 5.26 -24.33
CA ASP A 619 30.30 4.15 -23.96
C ASP A 619 28.85 4.38 -24.45
N VAL A 620 28.39 5.64 -24.52
CA VAL A 620 27.10 5.96 -25.14
C VAL A 620 27.16 5.78 -26.65
N ARG A 621 28.23 6.23 -27.32
CA ARG A 621 28.40 6.08 -28.79
C ARG A 621 28.34 4.62 -29.23
N GLN A 622 29.04 3.72 -28.54
CA GLN A 622 29.00 2.28 -28.86
C GLN A 622 27.58 1.70 -28.79
N LYS A 623 26.74 2.19 -27.88
CA LYS A 623 25.33 1.77 -27.78
C LYS A 623 24.47 2.33 -28.90
N ILE A 624 24.72 3.56 -29.34
CA ILE A 624 24.05 4.15 -30.50
C ILE A 624 24.43 3.38 -31.77
N GLU A 625 25.71 3.07 -31.97
CA GLU A 625 26.19 2.27 -33.09
C GLU A 625 25.55 0.87 -33.11
N LEU A 626 25.39 0.23 -31.95
CA LEU A 626 24.67 -1.03 -31.83
C LEU A 626 23.19 -0.89 -32.24
N MET A 627 22.52 0.19 -31.86
CA MET A 627 21.13 0.45 -32.30
C MET A 627 21.02 0.61 -33.82
N GLN A 628 21.97 1.31 -34.44
CA GLN A 628 21.97 1.56 -35.88
C GLN A 628 22.34 0.30 -36.67
N ASN A 629 23.50 -0.30 -36.36
CA ASN A 629 24.09 -1.34 -37.19
C ASN A 629 23.49 -2.72 -36.92
N GLU A 630 23.33 -3.09 -35.64
CA GLU A 630 22.91 -4.44 -35.25
C GLU A 630 21.39 -4.58 -35.19
N ILE A 631 20.70 -3.58 -34.66
CA ILE A 631 19.23 -3.60 -34.52
C ILE A 631 18.55 -3.01 -35.76
N GLY A 632 19.07 -1.93 -36.33
CA GLY A 632 18.50 -1.25 -37.49
C GLY A 632 17.52 -0.12 -37.15
N PHE A 633 17.80 0.67 -36.10
CA PHE A 633 17.09 1.93 -35.86
C PHE A 633 17.60 3.02 -36.80
N GLU A 634 16.67 3.80 -37.36
CA GLU A 634 17.00 5.02 -38.08
C GLU A 634 17.37 6.14 -37.09
N ASN A 635 18.18 7.11 -37.53
CA ASN A 635 18.73 8.14 -36.65
C ASN A 635 17.64 8.96 -35.95
N GLU A 636 16.54 9.20 -36.66
CA GLU A 636 15.37 9.94 -36.22
C GLU A 636 14.58 9.21 -35.11
N GLU A 637 14.70 7.89 -35.04
CA GLU A 637 13.94 7.04 -34.11
C GLU A 637 14.66 6.84 -32.77
N ILE A 638 15.99 7.02 -32.75
CA ILE A 638 16.85 6.74 -31.60
C ILE A 638 16.49 7.64 -30.42
N GLY A 639 16.31 8.95 -30.65
CA GLY A 639 15.92 9.90 -29.63
C GLY A 639 14.60 9.53 -28.94
N ALA A 640 13.57 9.20 -29.74
CA ALA A 640 12.26 8.78 -29.23
C ALA A 640 12.31 7.42 -28.50
N TYR A 641 13.19 6.50 -28.92
CA TYR A 641 13.39 5.23 -28.21
C TYR A 641 14.07 5.45 -26.85
N LEU A 642 15.15 6.23 -26.80
CA LEU A 642 15.90 6.51 -25.57
C LEU A 642 15.11 7.36 -24.58
N THR A 643 14.25 8.26 -25.06
CA THR A 643 13.30 9.00 -24.22
C THR A 643 12.37 8.03 -23.47
N ARG A 644 11.83 7.03 -24.19
CA ARG A 644 10.97 6.00 -23.60
C ARG A 644 11.75 4.97 -22.77
N ASN A 645 13.03 4.70 -23.06
CA ASN A 645 13.86 3.76 -22.30
C ASN A 645 15.31 4.27 -22.11
N PRO A 646 15.53 5.20 -21.15
CA PRO A 646 16.87 5.74 -20.91
C PRO A 646 17.79 4.73 -20.22
N PHE A 647 17.25 3.68 -19.59
CA PHE A 647 18.02 2.60 -18.95
C PHE A 647 18.82 1.76 -19.94
N PHE A 648 18.49 1.82 -21.24
CA PHE A 648 19.28 1.21 -22.31
C PHE A 648 20.74 1.68 -22.24
N LEU A 649 20.97 2.96 -21.92
CA LEU A 649 22.31 3.54 -21.83
C LEU A 649 23.15 3.01 -20.65
N LEU A 650 22.51 2.35 -19.67
CA LEU A 650 23.19 1.76 -18.51
C LEU A 650 23.56 0.28 -18.72
N GLN A 651 23.10 -0.35 -19.81
CA GLN A 651 23.37 -1.75 -20.08
C GLN A 651 24.75 -1.95 -20.71
N SER A 652 25.39 -3.09 -20.43
CA SER A 652 26.63 -3.49 -21.09
C SER A 652 26.39 -3.81 -22.57
N VAL A 653 27.22 -3.27 -23.47
CA VAL A 653 27.17 -3.53 -24.92
C VAL A 653 27.31 -5.04 -25.20
N ASN A 654 28.21 -5.73 -24.49
CA ASN A 654 28.44 -7.17 -24.64
C ASN A 654 27.20 -8.01 -24.28
N ASP A 655 26.48 -7.60 -23.23
CA ASP A 655 25.25 -8.27 -22.81
C ASP A 655 24.14 -8.04 -23.82
N MET A 656 24.02 -6.83 -24.36
CA MET A 656 23.05 -6.51 -25.41
C MET A 656 23.32 -7.30 -26.68
N GLN A 657 24.58 -7.40 -27.10
CA GLN A 657 24.96 -8.21 -28.25
C GLN A 657 24.64 -9.69 -28.02
N THR A 658 24.91 -10.22 -26.82
CA THR A 658 24.56 -11.61 -26.48
C THR A 658 23.06 -11.87 -26.59
N ARG A 659 22.22 -10.90 -26.18
CA ARG A 659 20.75 -10.97 -26.27
C ARG A 659 20.27 -10.90 -27.73
N LEU A 660 20.94 -10.12 -28.59
CA LEU A 660 20.65 -10.07 -30.02
C LEU A 660 21.07 -11.35 -30.75
N ASN A 661 22.26 -11.86 -30.46
CA ASN A 661 22.77 -13.13 -31.01
C ASN A 661 21.83 -14.30 -30.65
N TYR A 662 21.23 -14.27 -29.46
CA TYR A 662 20.23 -15.26 -29.06
C TYR A 662 18.96 -15.20 -29.94
N LEU A 663 18.44 -14.00 -30.26
CA LEU A 663 17.30 -13.86 -31.18
C LEU A 663 17.66 -14.38 -32.58
N GLU A 664 18.86 -14.09 -33.05
CA GLU A 664 19.36 -14.60 -34.33
C GLU A 664 19.47 -16.13 -34.33
N MET A 665 20.01 -16.72 -33.26
CA MET A 665 20.06 -18.17 -33.06
C MET A 665 18.66 -18.80 -33.07
N LYS A 666 17.65 -18.11 -32.53
CA LYS A 666 16.24 -18.55 -32.57
C LYS A 666 15.56 -18.29 -33.92
N LYS A 667 16.30 -17.83 -34.94
CA LYS A 667 15.85 -17.58 -36.32
C LYS A 667 14.87 -16.40 -36.46
N PHE A 668 14.99 -15.38 -35.63
CA PHE A 668 14.32 -14.10 -35.88
C PHE A 668 15.11 -13.28 -36.90
N THR A 669 14.43 -12.81 -37.94
CA THR A 669 15.01 -11.92 -38.96
C THR A 669 15.36 -10.56 -38.36
N LYS A 670 16.25 -9.80 -39.02
CA LYS A 670 16.66 -8.47 -38.53
C LYS A 670 15.45 -7.52 -38.36
N ALA A 671 14.50 -7.54 -39.28
CA ALA A 671 13.26 -6.75 -39.18
C ALA A 671 12.38 -7.16 -37.99
N GLU A 672 12.28 -8.46 -37.70
CA GLU A 672 11.55 -8.97 -36.52
C GLU A 672 12.25 -8.59 -35.22
N ARG A 673 13.58 -8.70 -35.15
CA ARG A 673 14.37 -8.26 -33.98
C ARG A 673 14.15 -6.78 -33.71
N ARG A 674 14.19 -5.94 -34.75
CA ARG A 674 13.89 -4.50 -34.67
C ARG A 674 12.51 -4.25 -34.09
N LYS A 675 11.49 -4.95 -34.61
CA LYS A 675 10.12 -4.83 -34.12
C LYS A 675 10.00 -5.23 -32.64
N ILE A 676 10.60 -6.36 -32.26
CA ILE A 676 10.57 -6.86 -30.87
C ILE A 676 11.19 -5.85 -29.90
N VAL A 677 12.36 -5.30 -30.23
CA VAL A 677 13.06 -4.33 -29.37
C VAL A 677 12.28 -3.02 -29.28
N ASN A 678 11.69 -2.55 -30.39
CA ASN A 678 10.92 -1.30 -30.39
C ASN A 678 9.59 -1.44 -29.59
N GLU A 679 8.84 -2.52 -29.78
CA GLU A 679 7.55 -2.73 -29.10
C GLU A 679 7.72 -3.14 -27.63
N TYR A 680 8.74 -3.92 -27.31
CA TYR A 680 9.16 -4.19 -25.94
C TYR A 680 10.52 -3.56 -25.66
N ARG A 681 10.49 -2.26 -25.34
CA ARG A 681 11.67 -1.42 -25.07
C ARG A 681 12.65 -1.99 -24.04
N TYR A 682 12.21 -2.85 -23.13
CA TYR A 682 13.08 -3.47 -22.12
C TYR A 682 13.59 -4.86 -22.50
N TRP A 683 13.37 -5.32 -23.74
CA TRP A 683 13.82 -6.65 -24.19
C TRP A 683 15.30 -6.85 -23.94
N LEU A 684 16.10 -5.88 -24.37
CA LEU A 684 17.55 -5.89 -24.21
C LEU A 684 18.02 -5.58 -22.80
N ASN A 685 17.12 -5.48 -21.81
CA ASN A 685 17.47 -5.40 -20.38
C ASN A 685 17.33 -6.77 -19.69
N CYS A 686 16.68 -7.75 -20.34
CA CYS A 686 16.38 -9.06 -19.76
C CYS A 686 17.46 -10.10 -20.08
N SER A 687 17.72 -11.01 -19.15
CA SER A 687 18.71 -12.08 -19.36
C SER A 687 18.21 -13.12 -20.37
N VAL A 688 19.13 -13.66 -21.17
CA VAL A 688 18.81 -14.70 -22.17
C VAL A 688 18.18 -15.94 -21.53
N LYS A 689 18.67 -16.35 -20.35
CA LYS A 689 18.14 -17.49 -19.60
C LYS A 689 16.65 -17.33 -19.27
N LEU A 690 16.26 -16.12 -18.86
CA LEU A 690 14.86 -15.82 -18.55
C LEU A 690 13.99 -15.84 -19.81
N ILE A 691 14.46 -15.25 -20.90
CA ILE A 691 13.75 -15.24 -22.18
C ILE A 691 13.56 -16.66 -22.70
N ASP A 692 14.60 -17.50 -22.67
CA ASP A 692 14.54 -18.88 -23.15
C ASP A 692 13.60 -19.76 -22.31
N SER A 693 13.64 -19.65 -20.97
CA SER A 693 12.73 -20.45 -20.13
C SER A 693 11.27 -20.09 -20.37
N ARG A 694 10.95 -18.80 -20.55
CA ARG A 694 9.58 -18.33 -20.77
C ARG A 694 9.07 -18.64 -22.17
N LEU A 695 9.93 -18.56 -23.19
CA LEU A 695 9.61 -19.02 -24.54
C LEU A 695 9.36 -20.53 -24.56
N GLY A 696 10.19 -21.31 -23.84
CA GLY A 696 10.00 -22.75 -23.68
C GLY A 696 8.67 -23.08 -23.01
N TRP A 697 8.33 -22.38 -21.93
CA TRP A 697 7.04 -22.53 -21.25
C TRP A 697 5.86 -22.23 -22.18
N LEU A 698 5.89 -21.11 -22.91
CA LEU A 698 4.82 -20.72 -23.84
C LEU A 698 4.64 -21.78 -24.93
N GLN A 699 5.75 -22.29 -25.45
CA GLN A 699 5.73 -23.34 -26.47
C GLN A 699 5.13 -24.65 -25.94
N GLN A 700 5.50 -25.06 -24.72
CA GLN A 700 5.01 -26.29 -24.09
C GLN A 700 3.53 -26.19 -23.71
N GLN A 701 3.09 -25.10 -23.07
CA GLN A 701 1.72 -24.97 -22.60
C GLN A 701 0.69 -24.96 -23.72
N PHE A 702 0.95 -24.21 -24.79
CA PHE A 702 0.03 -24.09 -25.92
C PHE A 702 0.32 -25.09 -27.05
N LYS A 703 1.26 -26.02 -26.85
CA LYS A 703 1.71 -27.01 -27.86
C LYS A 703 1.98 -26.36 -29.23
N LEU A 704 2.79 -25.30 -29.20
CA LEU A 704 3.10 -24.47 -30.36
C LEU A 704 4.30 -25.02 -31.13
N SER A 705 4.26 -24.87 -32.46
CA SER A 705 5.46 -25.07 -33.27
C SER A 705 6.39 -23.86 -33.09
N ALA A 706 7.70 -24.06 -33.26
CA ALA A 706 8.66 -22.97 -33.14
C ALA A 706 8.35 -21.79 -34.08
N LYS A 707 7.74 -22.05 -35.25
CA LYS A 707 7.30 -21.00 -36.19
C LYS A 707 6.17 -20.15 -35.58
N VAL A 708 5.11 -20.79 -35.08
CA VAL A 708 3.96 -20.08 -34.48
C VAL A 708 4.37 -19.33 -33.21
N THR A 709 5.27 -19.90 -32.40
CA THR A 709 5.83 -19.20 -31.24
C THR A 709 6.52 -17.90 -31.67
N ARG A 710 7.32 -17.91 -32.74
CA ARG A 710 7.94 -16.66 -33.24
C ARG A 710 6.90 -15.65 -33.71
N GLU A 711 5.88 -16.09 -34.47
CA GLU A 711 4.79 -15.22 -34.92
C GLU A 711 4.09 -14.51 -33.75
N ILE A 712 3.83 -15.22 -32.65
CA ILE A 712 3.24 -14.65 -31.42
C ILE A 712 4.17 -13.60 -30.80
N ILE A 713 5.47 -13.89 -30.68
CA ILE A 713 6.43 -12.96 -30.08
C ILE A 713 6.65 -11.72 -30.93
N VAL A 714 6.62 -11.85 -32.26
CA VAL A 714 6.70 -10.71 -33.20
C VAL A 714 5.42 -9.87 -33.16
N LYS A 715 4.29 -10.48 -32.82
CA LYS A 715 3.00 -9.79 -32.72
C LYS A 715 2.81 -9.09 -31.37
N GLU A 716 3.29 -9.70 -30.29
CA GLU A 716 3.18 -9.16 -28.95
C GLU A 716 4.35 -9.66 -28.06
N PRO A 717 5.50 -8.97 -28.10
CA PRO A 717 6.68 -9.41 -27.37
C PRO A 717 6.53 -9.28 -25.84
N ARG A 718 5.57 -8.50 -25.33
CA ARG A 718 5.41 -8.30 -23.87
C ARG A 718 4.88 -9.54 -23.16
N ILE A 719 4.30 -10.50 -23.88
CA ILE A 719 3.72 -11.73 -23.30
C ILE A 719 4.75 -12.52 -22.49
N ILE A 720 6.02 -12.51 -22.91
CA ILE A 720 7.06 -13.21 -22.16
C ILE A 720 7.33 -12.57 -20.81
N MET A 721 6.99 -11.30 -20.59
CA MET A 721 7.29 -10.62 -19.32
C MET A 721 6.19 -10.72 -18.29
N PHE A 722 4.97 -11.05 -18.71
CA PHE A 722 3.80 -11.20 -17.83
C PHE A 722 3.98 -12.29 -16.76
N GLY A 723 4.90 -13.22 -16.97
CA GLY A 723 5.24 -14.29 -16.03
C GLY A 723 4.45 -15.57 -16.28
N THR A 724 5.08 -16.72 -16.04
CA THR A 724 4.49 -18.03 -16.34
C THR A 724 3.33 -18.37 -15.42
N GLY A 725 3.39 -18.01 -14.13
CA GLY A 725 2.30 -18.23 -13.17
C GLY A 725 1.00 -17.48 -13.51
N PRO A 726 1.04 -16.14 -13.72
CA PRO A 726 -0.12 -15.38 -14.19
C PRO A 726 -0.71 -15.90 -15.50
N LEU A 727 0.15 -16.26 -16.48
CA LEU A 727 -0.30 -16.90 -17.72
C LEU A 727 -0.98 -18.23 -17.46
N GLU A 728 -0.45 -19.08 -16.59
CA GLU A 728 -1.03 -20.37 -16.23
C GLU A 728 -2.42 -20.23 -15.61
N ARG A 729 -2.61 -19.22 -14.75
CA ARG A 729 -3.92 -18.91 -14.15
C ARG A 729 -4.93 -18.50 -15.21
N LEU A 730 -4.54 -17.67 -16.17
CA LEU A 730 -5.42 -17.31 -17.30
C LEU A 730 -5.75 -18.55 -18.13
N VAL A 731 -4.77 -19.38 -18.46
CA VAL A 731 -5.02 -20.65 -19.19
C VAL A 731 -5.99 -21.55 -18.43
N LYS A 732 -5.83 -21.70 -17.11
CA LYS A 732 -6.75 -22.47 -16.26
C LYS A 732 -8.16 -21.87 -16.24
N MET A 733 -8.30 -20.55 -16.17
CA MET A 733 -9.60 -19.88 -16.20
C MET A 733 -10.29 -20.08 -17.57
N PHE A 734 -9.59 -19.85 -18.68
CA PHE A 734 -10.17 -20.08 -20.01
C PHE A 734 -10.59 -21.55 -20.23
N THR A 735 -9.80 -22.51 -19.74
CA THR A 735 -10.09 -23.94 -19.92
C THR A 735 -11.14 -24.49 -18.96
N LYS A 736 -11.09 -24.13 -17.68
CA LYS A 736 -11.98 -24.68 -16.64
C LYS A 736 -13.25 -23.88 -16.40
N GLU A 737 -13.19 -22.56 -16.54
CA GLU A 737 -14.32 -21.67 -16.24
C GLU A 737 -15.04 -21.23 -17.52
N LEU A 738 -14.30 -20.92 -18.59
CA LEU A 738 -14.88 -20.42 -19.85
C LEU A 738 -15.04 -21.51 -20.93
N ASN A 739 -14.70 -22.76 -20.60
CA ASN A 739 -14.86 -23.95 -21.44
C ASN A 739 -14.24 -23.84 -22.85
N PHE A 740 -13.07 -23.20 -22.98
CA PHE A 740 -12.27 -23.29 -24.20
C PHE A 740 -11.40 -24.54 -24.18
N ASP A 741 -11.41 -25.32 -25.27
CA ASP A 741 -10.51 -26.45 -25.41
C ASP A 741 -9.07 -26.01 -25.77
N MET A 742 -8.11 -26.92 -25.70
CA MET A 742 -6.70 -26.58 -25.96
C MET A 742 -6.40 -26.16 -27.41
N ASN A 743 -7.19 -26.59 -28.39
CA ASN A 743 -7.04 -26.16 -29.79
C ASN A 743 -7.57 -24.75 -29.97
N GLN A 744 -8.74 -24.45 -29.39
CA GLN A 744 -9.31 -23.12 -29.33
C GLN A 744 -8.38 -22.15 -28.57
N MET A 745 -7.77 -22.58 -27.48
CA MET A 745 -6.77 -21.80 -26.74
C MET A 745 -5.54 -21.45 -27.56
N LYS A 746 -5.06 -22.40 -28.38
CA LYS A 746 -3.96 -22.18 -29.31
C LYS A 746 -4.34 -21.14 -30.38
N THR A 747 -5.55 -21.22 -30.92
CA THR A 747 -6.07 -20.21 -31.86
C THR A 747 -6.21 -18.84 -31.20
N LEU A 748 -6.70 -18.79 -29.95
CA LEU A 748 -6.89 -17.56 -29.20
C LEU A 748 -5.57 -16.82 -28.96
N VAL A 749 -4.54 -17.52 -28.47
CA VAL A 749 -3.22 -16.90 -28.21
C VAL A 749 -2.51 -16.50 -29.51
N GLN A 750 -2.76 -17.19 -30.62
CA GLN A 750 -2.21 -16.82 -31.92
C GLN A 750 -2.90 -15.57 -32.50
N LYS A 751 -4.24 -15.48 -32.36
CA LYS A 751 -5.03 -14.35 -32.87
C LYS A 751 -4.93 -13.10 -31.99
N ASP A 752 -4.96 -13.22 -30.67
CA ASP A 752 -4.83 -12.08 -29.76
C ASP A 752 -4.04 -12.45 -28.49
N PRO A 753 -2.69 -12.43 -28.55
CA PRO A 753 -1.85 -12.73 -27.40
C PRO A 753 -2.07 -11.78 -26.21
N ARG A 754 -2.64 -10.58 -26.44
CA ARG A 754 -2.85 -9.59 -25.38
C ARG A 754 -3.92 -10.02 -24.37
N LEU A 755 -4.84 -10.91 -24.75
CA LEU A 755 -5.80 -11.51 -23.81
C LEU A 755 -5.10 -12.21 -22.64
N PHE A 756 -3.91 -12.75 -22.88
CA PHE A 756 -3.10 -13.44 -21.88
C PHE A 756 -2.26 -12.49 -21.01
N MET A 757 -2.54 -11.19 -21.04
CA MET A 757 -1.88 -10.18 -20.20
C MET A 757 -2.88 -9.23 -19.52
N MET A 758 -4.16 -9.60 -19.52
CA MET A 758 -5.24 -8.81 -18.93
C MET A 758 -5.68 -9.37 -17.58
N ASP A 759 -6.42 -8.56 -16.82
CA ASP A 759 -7.05 -8.99 -15.57
C ASP A 759 -8.07 -10.10 -15.83
N SER A 760 -7.91 -11.23 -15.14
CA SER A 760 -8.82 -12.38 -15.24
C SER A 760 -10.26 -12.02 -14.89
N LYS A 761 -10.47 -11.14 -13.89
CA LYS A 761 -11.82 -10.71 -13.48
C LYS A 761 -12.53 -9.93 -14.57
N LEU A 762 -11.79 -9.10 -15.31
CA LEU A 762 -12.33 -8.33 -16.43
C LEU A 762 -12.77 -9.27 -17.55
N ILE A 763 -11.91 -10.20 -17.94
CA ILE A 763 -12.21 -11.21 -18.98
C ILE A 763 -13.42 -12.04 -18.59
N SER A 764 -13.46 -12.60 -17.38
CA SER A 764 -14.58 -13.46 -16.95
C SER A 764 -15.90 -12.70 -16.90
N ARG A 765 -15.91 -11.43 -16.47
CA ARG A 765 -17.12 -10.58 -16.48
C ARG A 765 -17.59 -10.30 -17.90
N THR A 766 -16.67 -9.91 -18.79
CA THR A 766 -16.99 -9.65 -20.20
C THR A 766 -17.48 -10.91 -20.88
N TYR A 767 -16.79 -12.05 -20.71
CA TYR A 767 -17.20 -13.34 -21.26
C TYR A 767 -18.59 -13.75 -20.77
N LYS A 768 -18.86 -13.65 -19.47
CA LYS A 768 -20.17 -13.99 -18.90
C LYS A 768 -21.28 -13.15 -19.52
N TYR A 769 -21.07 -11.85 -19.69
CA TYR A 769 -22.06 -10.99 -20.33
C TYR A 769 -22.27 -11.36 -21.82
N VAL A 770 -21.18 -11.58 -22.55
CA VAL A 770 -21.21 -11.96 -23.97
C VAL A 770 -21.89 -13.33 -24.17
N ARG A 771 -21.63 -14.29 -23.27
CA ARG A 771 -22.17 -15.65 -23.37
C ARG A 771 -23.61 -15.75 -22.87
N ASP A 772 -23.91 -15.19 -21.70
CA ASP A 772 -25.22 -15.37 -21.04
C ASP A 772 -26.26 -14.35 -21.55
N VAL A 773 -25.84 -13.10 -21.78
CA VAL A 773 -26.75 -12.00 -22.16
C VAL A 773 -26.79 -11.82 -23.68
N MET A 774 -25.64 -11.65 -24.33
CA MET A 774 -25.59 -11.49 -25.80
C MET A 774 -25.76 -12.81 -26.56
N ARG A 775 -25.70 -13.97 -25.87
CA ARG A 775 -25.83 -15.32 -26.44
C ARG A 775 -24.84 -15.66 -27.55
N VAL A 776 -23.65 -15.02 -27.55
CA VAL A 776 -22.59 -15.29 -28.52
C VAL A 776 -21.86 -16.59 -28.12
N ASN A 777 -21.59 -17.47 -29.08
CA ASN A 777 -20.93 -18.77 -28.83
C ASN A 777 -19.38 -18.65 -28.81
N ASN A 778 -18.69 -19.66 -28.29
CA ASN A 778 -17.22 -19.66 -28.20
C ASN A 778 -16.53 -19.60 -29.57
N GLU A 779 -17.13 -20.16 -30.62
CA GLU A 779 -16.58 -20.11 -31.98
C GLU A 779 -16.56 -18.69 -32.54
N THR A 780 -17.65 -17.93 -32.35
CA THR A 780 -17.72 -16.53 -32.77
C THR A 780 -16.74 -15.67 -31.96
N ILE A 781 -16.53 -16.00 -30.68
CA ILE A 781 -15.51 -15.34 -29.84
C ILE A 781 -14.08 -15.65 -30.34
N LEU A 782 -13.83 -16.86 -30.88
CA LEU A 782 -12.54 -17.21 -31.49
C LEU A 782 -12.30 -16.50 -32.83
N GLU A 783 -13.36 -16.15 -33.55
CA GLU A 783 -13.29 -15.29 -34.73
C GLU A 783 -12.94 -13.85 -34.35
N HIS A 784 -13.56 -13.32 -33.29
CA HIS A 784 -13.40 -11.95 -32.82
C HIS A 784 -12.93 -11.84 -31.34
N PRO A 785 -11.71 -12.31 -31.01
CA PRO A 785 -11.22 -12.37 -29.62
C PRO A 785 -11.11 -11.01 -28.93
N PHE A 786 -11.03 -9.93 -29.72
CA PHE A 786 -11.00 -8.55 -29.23
C PHE A 786 -12.21 -8.20 -28.34
N ILE A 787 -13.38 -8.83 -28.52
CA ILE A 787 -14.55 -8.60 -27.68
C ILE A 787 -14.26 -8.80 -26.19
N LEU A 788 -13.39 -9.76 -25.84
CA LEU A 788 -13.03 -10.06 -24.46
C LEU A 788 -12.09 -9.01 -23.84
N ARG A 789 -11.51 -8.13 -24.65
CA ARG A 789 -10.64 -7.02 -24.19
C ARG A 789 -11.41 -5.74 -23.92
N CYS A 790 -12.61 -5.61 -24.50
CA CYS A 790 -13.43 -4.43 -24.32
C CYS A 790 -13.95 -4.35 -22.88
N SER A 791 -14.15 -3.12 -22.40
CA SER A 791 -14.74 -2.89 -21.09
C SER A 791 -16.19 -3.42 -21.06
N PRO A 792 -16.63 -4.12 -19.99
CA PRO A 792 -18.00 -4.58 -19.84
C PRO A 792 -19.04 -3.47 -19.98
N SER A 793 -18.69 -2.24 -19.55
CA SER A 793 -19.55 -1.06 -19.67
C SER A 793 -19.83 -0.70 -21.13
N VAL A 794 -18.80 -0.68 -21.98
CA VAL A 794 -18.93 -0.37 -23.42
C VAL A 794 -19.77 -1.42 -24.12
N ILE A 795 -19.51 -2.71 -23.86
CA ILE A 795 -20.29 -3.81 -24.44
C ILE A 795 -21.74 -3.74 -23.98
N LYS A 796 -21.98 -3.48 -22.69
CA LYS A 796 -23.32 -3.35 -22.12
C LYS A 796 -24.07 -2.18 -22.74
N SER A 797 -23.49 -0.99 -22.79
CA SER A 797 -24.13 0.19 -23.39
C SER A 797 -24.49 -0.03 -24.87
N ARG A 798 -23.57 -0.63 -25.66
CA ARG A 798 -23.84 -0.97 -27.07
C ARG A 798 -24.95 -2.02 -27.20
N HIS A 799 -24.92 -3.08 -26.38
CA HIS A 799 -25.96 -4.12 -26.40
C HIS A 799 -27.33 -3.59 -25.93
N ASP A 800 -27.38 -2.80 -24.86
CA ASP A 800 -28.60 -2.21 -24.31
C ASP A 800 -29.23 -1.24 -25.31
N PHE A 801 -28.41 -0.48 -26.05
CA PHE A 801 -28.88 0.37 -27.13
C PHE A 801 -29.51 -0.44 -28.27
N LEU A 802 -28.82 -1.51 -28.74
CA LEU A 802 -29.39 -2.41 -29.74
C LEU A 802 -30.67 -3.11 -29.25
N ASN A 803 -30.75 -3.48 -27.97
CA ASN A 803 -31.95 -4.05 -27.35
C ASN A 803 -33.12 -3.06 -27.40
N ARG A 804 -32.88 -1.78 -27.07
CA ARG A 804 -33.92 -0.74 -27.13
C ARG A 804 -34.42 -0.51 -28.55
N LEU A 805 -33.56 -0.70 -29.56
CA LEU A 805 -33.90 -0.63 -30.98
C LEU A 805 -34.50 -1.94 -31.53
N GLY A 806 -34.53 -3.03 -30.75
CA GLY A 806 -34.99 -4.35 -31.21
C GLY A 806 -34.03 -5.05 -32.18
N ARG A 807 -32.75 -4.65 -32.23
CA ARG A 807 -31.74 -5.14 -33.19
C ARG A 807 -30.61 -5.95 -32.55
N ALA A 808 -30.74 -6.36 -31.29
CA ALA A 808 -29.74 -7.14 -30.57
C ALA A 808 -29.74 -8.63 -30.97
N GLN A 809 -29.56 -8.92 -32.25
CA GLN A 809 -29.42 -10.26 -32.81
C GLN A 809 -28.09 -10.33 -33.56
N TYR A 810 -27.24 -11.28 -33.20
CA TYR A 810 -25.86 -11.36 -33.68
C TYR A 810 -25.68 -12.47 -34.72
N GLN A 811 -24.80 -12.24 -35.69
CA GLN A 811 -24.32 -13.30 -36.58
C GLN A 811 -23.38 -14.23 -35.81
N LEU A 812 -23.66 -15.54 -35.80
CA LEU A 812 -22.90 -16.55 -35.06
C LEU A 812 -22.16 -17.49 -36.02
N ALA A 813 -20.94 -17.88 -35.66
CA ALA A 813 -20.16 -18.88 -36.39
C ALA A 813 -20.74 -20.30 -36.24
N GLU A 814 -20.75 -21.08 -37.33
CA GLU A 814 -21.19 -22.48 -37.35
C GLU A 814 -20.15 -23.41 -36.70
N LYS A 815 -20.60 -24.43 -35.95
CA LYS A 815 -19.70 -25.42 -35.32
C LYS A 815 -19.01 -26.30 -36.36
N SER A 816 -17.69 -26.22 -36.50
CA SER A 816 -16.91 -27.34 -37.00
C SER A 816 -16.74 -28.36 -35.87
N GLU A 817 -17.48 -29.47 -35.95
CA GLU A 817 -17.44 -30.66 -35.07
C GLU A 817 -18.27 -30.63 -33.77
N SER A 818 -19.52 -31.11 -33.93
CA SER A 818 -20.31 -31.94 -33.00
C SER A 818 -21.09 -31.30 -31.83
N LYS A 819 -22.42 -31.43 -31.99
CA LYS A 819 -23.49 -31.67 -31.00
C LYS A 819 -23.04 -31.85 -29.53
N LYS A 820 -22.97 -30.76 -28.76
CA LYS A 820 -23.08 -30.81 -27.27
C LYS A 820 -23.29 -29.46 -26.57
N ASP A 821 -23.89 -28.48 -27.25
CA ASP A 821 -24.52 -27.35 -26.53
C ASP A 821 -25.99 -27.32 -26.93
N ALA A 822 -26.83 -27.73 -26.01
CA ALA A 822 -28.27 -27.50 -26.07
C ALA A 822 -28.54 -26.03 -25.71
N SER A 823 -28.16 -25.13 -26.61
CA SER A 823 -28.80 -23.83 -26.73
C SER A 823 -29.53 -23.88 -28.06
N GLU A 824 -30.86 -23.91 -27.97
CA GLU A 824 -31.83 -24.11 -29.04
C GLU A 824 -31.34 -23.53 -30.38
N VAL A 825 -31.01 -24.45 -31.29
CA VAL A 825 -30.81 -24.15 -32.70
C VAL A 825 -32.19 -23.78 -33.25
N TYR A 826 -32.43 -22.50 -33.46
CA TYR A 826 -33.56 -22.06 -34.27
C TYR A 826 -33.21 -22.34 -35.73
N THR A 827 -33.93 -23.29 -36.34
CA THR A 827 -33.87 -23.59 -37.77
C THR A 827 -35.21 -23.27 -38.41
N PRO A 828 -35.22 -22.92 -39.71
CA PRO A 828 -35.72 -21.64 -40.16
C PRO A 828 -37.03 -21.79 -40.93
N GLU A 829 -38.03 -21.03 -40.52
CA GLU A 829 -39.20 -20.77 -41.36
C GLU A 829 -39.38 -19.25 -41.47
N ASP A 830 -39.29 -18.81 -42.72
CA ASP A 830 -39.76 -17.54 -43.28
C ASP A 830 -39.04 -16.22 -42.96
N SER A 831 -38.22 -15.81 -43.93
CA SER A 831 -37.96 -14.42 -44.37
C SER A 831 -37.45 -13.39 -43.35
N ALA A 832 -36.13 -13.28 -43.15
CA ALA A 832 -35.40 -12.01 -42.89
C ALA A 832 -33.89 -12.25 -42.62
N HIS A 833 -33.11 -12.65 -43.62
CA HIS A 833 -31.64 -12.71 -43.48
C HIS A 833 -30.94 -11.33 -43.47
N SER A 834 -31.65 -10.19 -43.44
CA SER A 834 -31.06 -8.86 -43.69
C SER A 834 -30.75 -7.99 -42.46
N ASP A 835 -31.07 -8.42 -41.23
CA ASP A 835 -30.96 -7.55 -40.05
C ASP A 835 -30.08 -8.02 -38.89
N LEU A 836 -29.40 -9.16 -39.02
CA LEU A 836 -28.43 -9.63 -38.02
C LEU A 836 -27.19 -8.71 -37.98
N VAL A 837 -26.76 -8.35 -36.77
CA VAL A 837 -25.59 -7.51 -36.50
C VAL A 837 -24.31 -8.36 -36.51
N SER A 838 -23.37 -8.06 -37.40
CA SER A 838 -22.02 -8.63 -37.36
C SER A 838 -21.25 -8.13 -36.14
N LEU A 839 -20.48 -9.00 -35.48
CA LEU A 839 -19.60 -8.59 -34.37
C LEU A 839 -18.52 -7.61 -34.82
N GLU A 840 -18.12 -7.64 -36.09
CA GLU A 840 -17.19 -6.65 -36.66
C GLU A 840 -17.78 -5.24 -36.61
N HIS A 841 -19.06 -5.09 -37.00
CA HIS A 841 -19.78 -3.82 -36.89
C HIS A 841 -20.03 -3.44 -35.42
N PHE A 842 -20.34 -4.42 -34.58
CA PHE A 842 -20.56 -4.18 -33.14
C PHE A 842 -19.30 -3.67 -32.44
N LEU A 843 -18.13 -4.21 -32.80
CA LEU A 843 -16.82 -3.87 -32.23
C LEU A 843 -16.11 -2.74 -32.97
N TYR A 844 -16.82 -2.02 -33.84
CA TYR A 844 -16.22 -0.93 -34.60
C TYR A 844 -15.53 0.09 -33.65
N PRO A 845 -14.31 0.56 -33.96
CA PRO A 845 -13.51 1.37 -33.02
C PRO A 845 -14.17 2.68 -32.58
N SER A 846 -15.00 3.30 -33.44
CA SER A 846 -15.70 4.53 -33.14
C SER A 846 -17.18 4.29 -32.81
N ASP A 847 -17.72 5.10 -31.89
CA ASP A 847 -19.15 5.04 -31.53
C ASP A 847 -20.06 5.49 -32.67
N ALA A 848 -19.58 6.40 -33.53
CA ALA A 848 -20.28 6.77 -34.76
C ALA A 848 -20.38 5.59 -35.74
N GLY A 849 -19.29 4.84 -35.94
CA GLY A 849 -19.31 3.65 -36.79
C GLY A 849 -20.16 2.53 -36.22
N PHE A 850 -20.17 2.33 -34.90
CA PHE A 850 -21.12 1.44 -34.24
C PHE A 850 -22.58 1.88 -34.49
N ALA A 851 -22.89 3.17 -34.28
CA ALA A 851 -24.26 3.68 -34.45
C ALA A 851 -24.76 3.51 -35.90
N MET A 852 -23.89 3.78 -36.88
CA MET A 852 -24.23 3.71 -38.30
C MET A 852 -24.24 2.27 -38.84
N LEU A 853 -23.22 1.46 -38.55
CA LEU A 853 -23.07 0.13 -39.14
C LEU A 853 -23.81 -0.96 -38.35
N ALA A 854 -23.69 -0.95 -37.02
CA ALA A 854 -24.33 -1.95 -36.17
C ALA A 854 -25.77 -1.55 -35.83
N ALA A 855 -25.98 -0.31 -35.35
CA ALA A 855 -27.30 0.16 -34.94
C ALA A 855 -28.16 0.70 -36.09
N LYS A 856 -27.60 0.96 -37.29
CA LYS A 856 -28.32 1.56 -38.44
C LYS A 856 -29.09 2.83 -38.04
N THR A 857 -28.50 3.65 -37.16
CA THR A 857 -29.08 4.90 -36.62
C THR A 857 -28.08 6.04 -36.67
N PHE A 858 -28.55 7.25 -36.35
CA PHE A 858 -27.71 8.44 -36.25
C PHE A 858 -26.77 8.41 -35.02
N PRO A 859 -25.50 8.81 -35.14
CA PRO A 859 -24.55 8.88 -34.02
C PRO A 859 -25.07 9.69 -32.82
N VAL A 860 -25.79 10.79 -33.08
CA VAL A 860 -26.39 11.64 -32.03
C VAL A 860 -27.44 10.88 -31.21
N ALA A 861 -28.14 9.92 -31.79
CA ALA A 861 -29.10 9.09 -31.06
C ALA A 861 -28.40 8.21 -30.00
N TYR A 862 -27.22 7.68 -30.33
CA TYR A 862 -26.41 6.89 -29.41
C TYR A 862 -25.74 7.78 -28.34
N ASP A 863 -25.23 8.96 -28.70
CA ASP A 863 -24.67 9.91 -27.73
C ASP A 863 -25.73 10.36 -26.71
N LYS A 864 -26.94 10.69 -27.17
CA LYS A 864 -28.08 11.02 -26.31
C LYS A 864 -28.50 9.85 -25.42
N PHE A 865 -28.39 8.62 -25.90
CA PHE A 865 -28.60 7.44 -25.07
C PHE A 865 -27.54 7.36 -23.96
N LEU A 866 -26.25 7.51 -24.28
CA LEU A 866 -25.16 7.46 -23.30
C LEU A 866 -25.27 8.54 -22.21
N ARG A 867 -25.75 9.74 -22.55
CA ARG A 867 -25.96 10.83 -21.57
C ARG A 867 -27.14 10.60 -20.61
N ASN A 868 -28.10 9.77 -21.01
CA ASN A 868 -29.34 9.50 -20.26
C ASN A 868 -29.35 8.11 -19.57
N SER A 869 -28.26 7.34 -19.71
CA SER A 869 -28.07 5.99 -19.15
C SER A 869 -27.17 6.05 -17.93
#